data_AF-A0A537XAY8-F1
#
_entry.id   AF-A0A537XAY8-F1
#
_cell.length_a   1.000
_cell.length_b   1.000
_cell.length_c   1.000
_cell.angle_alpha   90.00
_cell.angle_beta   90.00
_cell.angle_gamma   90.00
#
_symmetry.space_group_name_H-M   'P 1'
#
loop_
_entity.id
_entity.type
_entity.pdbx_description
1 polymer ?
#
loop_
_entity_poly.entity_id
_entity_poly.type
_entity_poly.pdbx_seq_one_letter_code
_entity_poly.pdbx_strand_id
1 'polypeptide(L)'
;MDFVAAVLGVPLAFFATCLGVGLLIDRVSGSRLPGELLAPVGFCGSTVITLAVFTVHLHGGPALAALLIATGAGLLLGRGRIGPGRDARSRRGMTAAAAATVATYLLFIAPELASGGWTWAGYNFVNDTSIHFLLVDHLQHFGTALGPLPRSGAREALGVLASGYPLGTHAQLAALSELLGAHPEVLYQGYIASLAAVTALTLTWLARRVGIGPWAAAAIGFVAASANLTYQYALQGSIKEMGALAAVAASAAVACEIISSDRPVRLAPALAVGLAGILAVYSAAGAPYALLMLVMLAAASIGRRPLRATRPRRGWRQLQVPLIAGAGALLLAIPALSTISTLYRTAERTFSGPNGSAAALGQLARPLQVSQGAGVWLSGDYRLPIPHQPAATLTAIAIAVVLAGLGLTLLRALVTRERWTDLLVVAPPLLVLAILGSRLTPYGVAKLLAIAGPFVVWGGARGLIWLGRARPRRAVGVHWPAALRWRSGLGLARLPVTLAVAVGLAVLVSDALAYHHDKLAPAGRMQALADVAKHAHTQSLVLFTEYEEFARYFARSVPVNTQSDTLAPYPVQLRKPQRTFGFSFDLDLDRLDYVESFPYLVLRRSPAASRPPANFSLVYRNRYYEIWRRDAQPSILAHLPLQGLDTAVASAPCAQVRRLAAAARPGDRLVAAVPAPVVQFHPEQARDRSYGWQPNPAVPGTVLTIDPGQARGTVDVARSGTYAAWVRGDFPRRVLASIDGRTVGQVYGVNTPGQWLQAGSVALSSGSHPVELRRPGGGLRPGDGADETIGPLALQLQTPATLQWLAVDRWRSLCGRALDWIETVHR
;
A
#
# COMPACT_ATOMS: atom_id res chain seq x y z
N MET A 1 16.25 -12.71 -11.46
CA MET A 1 16.73 -12.81 -10.06
C MET A 1 15.78 -12.07 -9.13
N ASP A 2 15.36 -10.85 -9.50
CA ASP A 2 14.46 -9.99 -8.71
C ASP A 2 13.14 -10.64 -8.29
N PHE A 3 12.43 -11.34 -9.19
CA PHE A 3 11.19 -12.03 -8.83
C PHE A 3 11.38 -13.14 -7.78
N VAL A 4 12.51 -13.86 -7.86
CA VAL A 4 12.86 -14.89 -6.87
C VAL A 4 13.21 -14.24 -5.53
N ALA A 5 13.91 -13.10 -5.56
CA ALA A 5 14.20 -12.33 -4.36
C ALA A 5 12.90 -11.83 -3.69
N ALA A 6 11.96 -11.28 -4.46
CA ALA A 6 10.67 -10.78 -3.98
C ALA A 6 9.83 -11.87 -3.28
N VAL A 7 9.68 -13.03 -3.93
CA VAL A 7 8.73 -14.08 -3.53
C VAL A 7 9.36 -15.11 -2.59
N LEU A 8 10.65 -15.41 -2.71
CA LEU A 8 11.31 -16.44 -1.90
C LEU A 8 12.44 -15.86 -1.03
N GLY A 9 13.23 -14.93 -1.57
CA GLY A 9 14.34 -14.31 -0.85
C GLY A 9 13.90 -13.60 0.42
N VAL A 10 12.92 -12.69 0.32
CA VAL A 10 12.39 -11.91 1.45
C VAL A 10 11.86 -12.79 2.58
N PRO A 11 10.89 -13.70 2.37
CA PRO A 11 10.36 -14.49 3.49
C PRO A 11 11.43 -15.37 4.13
N LEU A 12 12.34 -15.96 3.35
CA LEU A 12 13.41 -16.79 3.91
C LEU A 12 14.36 -15.95 4.76
N ALA A 13 14.81 -14.79 4.26
CA ALA A 13 15.69 -13.88 5.00
C ALA A 13 14.99 -13.31 6.25
N PHE A 14 13.71 -12.94 6.13
CA PHE A 14 12.88 -12.45 7.23
C PHE A 14 12.75 -13.50 8.33
N PHE A 15 12.32 -14.73 8.01
CA PHE A 15 12.12 -15.76 9.03
C PHE A 15 13.44 -16.28 9.60
N ALA A 16 14.52 -16.34 8.81
CA ALA A 16 15.83 -16.74 9.31
C ALA A 16 16.41 -15.72 10.31
N THR A 17 16.37 -14.43 9.96
CA THR A 17 16.85 -13.35 10.86
C THR A 17 15.98 -13.24 12.11
N CYS A 18 14.66 -13.27 11.97
CA CYS A 18 13.73 -13.30 13.10
C CYS A 18 13.94 -14.54 13.99
N LEU A 19 14.11 -15.74 13.43
CA LEU A 19 14.36 -16.94 14.24
C LEU A 19 15.68 -16.84 15.01
N GLY A 20 16.76 -16.40 14.37
CA GLY A 20 18.06 -16.23 15.01
C GLY A 20 18.02 -15.21 16.15
N VAL A 21 17.48 -14.00 15.90
CA VAL A 21 17.34 -12.99 16.95
C VAL A 21 16.43 -13.46 18.09
N GLY A 22 15.35 -14.18 17.77
CA GLY A 22 14.47 -14.79 18.77
C GLY A 22 15.17 -15.81 19.66
N LEU A 23 16.03 -16.66 19.08
CA LEU A 23 16.86 -17.62 19.81
C LEU A 23 17.88 -16.92 20.72
N LEU A 24 18.47 -15.81 20.27
CA LEU A 24 19.37 -15.01 21.09
C LEU A 24 18.63 -14.45 22.32
N ILE A 25 17.45 -13.86 22.12
CA ILE A 25 16.62 -13.32 23.21
C ILE A 25 16.22 -14.44 24.18
N ASP A 26 15.78 -15.60 23.68
CA ASP A 26 15.45 -16.77 24.51
C ASP A 26 16.64 -17.21 25.37
N ARG A 27 17.84 -17.20 24.78
CA ARG A 27 19.07 -17.64 25.45
C ARG A 27 19.59 -16.64 26.48
N VAL A 28 19.61 -15.34 26.17
CA VAL A 28 20.10 -14.27 27.05
C VAL A 28 19.17 -14.08 28.24
N SER A 29 17.86 -14.16 28.02
CA SER A 29 16.87 -14.05 29.09
C SER A 29 16.82 -15.30 29.99
N GLY A 30 17.47 -16.39 29.58
CA GLY A 30 17.40 -17.68 30.26
C GLY A 30 16.00 -18.27 30.29
N SER A 31 15.12 -17.80 29.39
CA SER A 31 13.76 -18.29 29.21
C SER A 31 13.74 -19.60 28.42
N ARG A 32 12.54 -20.15 28.26
CA ARG A 32 12.24 -21.15 27.23
C ARG A 32 10.94 -20.76 26.56
N LEU A 33 11.02 -19.89 25.57
CA LEU A 33 9.89 -19.52 24.74
C LEU A 33 9.36 -20.75 23.98
N PRO A 34 8.06 -20.85 23.73
CA PRO A 34 7.55 -21.78 22.72
C PRO A 34 8.23 -21.54 21.37
N GLY A 35 8.50 -22.61 20.60
CA GLY A 35 9.22 -22.49 19.33
C GLY A 35 8.51 -21.56 18.33
N GLU A 36 7.19 -21.56 18.36
CA GLU A 36 6.34 -20.70 17.54
C GLU A 36 6.48 -19.20 17.88
N LEU A 37 6.95 -18.86 19.09
CA LEU A 37 7.16 -17.46 19.52
C LEU A 37 8.57 -16.93 19.27
N LEU A 38 9.51 -17.77 18.81
CA LEU A 38 10.87 -17.32 18.52
C LEU A 38 10.89 -16.30 17.38
N ALA A 39 10.27 -16.61 16.23
CA ALA A 39 10.22 -15.67 15.11
C ALA A 39 9.42 -14.38 15.43
N PRO A 40 8.23 -14.42 16.06
CA PRO A 40 7.52 -13.20 16.46
C PRO A 40 8.31 -12.29 17.42
N VAL A 41 8.97 -12.85 18.44
CA VAL A 41 9.80 -12.06 19.37
C VAL A 41 11.05 -11.54 18.67
N GLY A 42 11.64 -12.35 17.80
CA GLY A 42 12.81 -11.95 17.02
C GLY A 42 12.51 -10.90 15.96
N PHE A 43 11.29 -10.83 15.41
CA PHE A 43 10.83 -9.70 14.59
C PHE A 43 10.87 -8.38 15.36
N CYS A 44 10.35 -8.37 16.59
CA CYS A 44 10.44 -7.19 17.45
C CYS A 44 11.92 -6.85 17.76
N GLY A 45 12.74 -7.87 18.01
CA GLY A 45 14.17 -7.71 18.28
C GLY A 45 14.96 -7.16 17.09
N SER A 46 14.77 -7.72 15.89
CA SER A 46 15.45 -7.28 14.66
C SER A 46 15.11 -5.84 14.36
N THR A 47 13.84 -5.47 14.43
CA THR A 47 13.35 -4.09 14.27
C THR A 47 14.05 -3.12 15.23
N VAL A 48 14.13 -3.47 16.52
CA VAL A 48 14.80 -2.63 17.53
C VAL A 48 16.30 -2.51 17.25
N ILE A 49 16.98 -3.61 16.93
CA ILE A 49 18.41 -3.64 16.62
C ILE A 49 18.73 -2.77 15.41
N THR A 50 18.02 -2.97 14.29
CA THR A 50 18.28 -2.23 13.05
C THR A 50 17.95 -0.75 13.23
N LEU A 51 16.85 -0.41 13.92
CA LEU A 51 16.49 0.98 14.17
C LEU A 51 17.55 1.69 15.01
N ALA A 52 18.07 1.04 16.06
CA ALA A 52 19.12 1.60 16.91
C ALA A 52 20.36 2.01 16.10
N VAL A 53 20.79 1.17 15.15
CA VAL A 53 21.93 1.47 14.27
C VAL A 53 21.66 2.67 13.36
N PHE A 54 20.50 2.73 12.70
CA PHE A 54 20.18 3.86 11.82
C PHE A 54 19.97 5.17 12.58
N THR A 55 19.49 5.13 13.83
CA THR A 55 19.29 6.34 14.65
C THR A 55 20.59 7.02 15.06
N VAL A 56 21.70 6.29 15.10
CA VAL A 56 23.04 6.87 15.28
C VAL A 56 23.70 7.23 13.94
N HIS A 57 22.89 7.40 12.90
CA HIS A 57 23.28 7.84 11.54
C HIS A 57 24.26 6.91 10.81
N LEU A 58 24.30 5.63 11.20
CA LEU A 58 25.05 4.61 10.47
C LEU A 58 24.24 4.09 9.27
N HIS A 59 24.96 3.60 8.26
CA HIS A 59 24.42 3.16 6.97
C HIS A 59 23.97 1.68 6.97
N GLY A 60 23.54 1.18 5.80
CA GLY A 60 23.02 -0.18 5.60
C GLY A 60 23.96 -1.29 6.05
N GLY A 61 25.26 -1.21 5.69
CA GLY A 61 26.27 -2.21 6.05
C GLY A 61 26.37 -2.50 7.56
N PRO A 62 26.59 -1.48 8.43
CA PRO A 62 26.56 -1.67 9.89
C PRO A 62 25.25 -2.26 10.44
N ALA A 63 24.09 -1.83 9.91
CA ALA A 63 22.80 -2.34 10.35
C ALA A 63 22.63 -3.82 9.99
N LEU A 64 23.05 -4.21 8.79
CA LEU A 64 23.11 -5.60 8.34
C LEU A 64 24.07 -6.41 9.21
N ALA A 65 25.27 -5.91 9.48
CA ALA A 65 26.25 -6.59 10.31
C ALA A 65 25.70 -6.85 11.72
N ALA A 66 25.09 -5.86 12.36
CA ALA A 66 24.46 -6.01 13.68
C ALA A 66 23.35 -7.08 13.65
N LEU A 67 22.50 -7.07 12.62
CA LEU A 67 21.44 -8.06 12.44
C LEU A 67 22.00 -9.47 12.25
N LEU A 68 23.04 -9.64 11.42
CA LEU A 68 23.66 -10.94 11.14
C LEU A 68 24.45 -11.47 12.35
N ILE A 69 25.13 -10.61 13.10
CA ILE A 69 25.81 -10.99 14.35
C ILE A 69 24.77 -11.50 15.36
N ALA A 70 23.68 -10.76 15.57
CA ALA A 70 22.62 -11.19 16.48
C ALA A 70 21.95 -12.51 16.03
N THR A 71 21.69 -12.63 14.73
CA THR A 71 21.14 -13.84 14.10
C THR A 71 22.07 -15.03 14.28
N GLY A 72 23.35 -14.88 13.93
CA GLY A 72 24.37 -15.92 14.04
C GLY A 72 24.61 -16.35 15.47
N ALA A 73 24.75 -15.40 16.41
CA ALA A 73 24.89 -15.70 17.84
C ALA A 73 23.69 -16.49 18.37
N GLY A 74 22.47 -16.11 17.98
CA GLY A 74 21.26 -16.83 18.35
C GLY A 74 21.19 -18.24 17.78
N LEU A 75 21.51 -18.43 16.51
CA LEU A 75 21.55 -19.76 15.87
C LEU A 75 22.62 -20.66 16.51
N LEU A 76 23.81 -20.12 16.79
CA LEU A 76 24.91 -20.87 17.42
C LEU A 76 24.59 -21.27 18.86
N LEU A 77 24.13 -20.32 19.69
CA LEU A 77 23.82 -20.57 21.09
C LEU A 77 22.51 -21.33 21.29
N GLY A 78 21.58 -21.19 20.33
CA GLY A 78 20.25 -21.79 20.32
C GLY A 78 20.14 -23.09 19.53
N ARG A 79 21.21 -23.60 18.90
CA ARG A 79 21.20 -24.77 18.02
C ARG A 79 20.45 -25.99 18.58
N GLY A 80 20.56 -26.26 19.88
CA GLY A 80 19.86 -27.38 20.54
C GLY A 80 18.35 -27.23 20.65
N ARG A 81 17.81 -26.06 20.28
CA ARG A 81 16.37 -25.75 20.19
C ARG A 81 15.83 -25.94 18.77
N ILE A 82 16.72 -25.99 17.78
CA ILE A 82 16.40 -26.16 16.37
C ILE A 82 16.24 -27.66 16.11
N GLY A 83 15.01 -28.11 15.91
CA GLY A 83 14.70 -29.51 15.59
C GLY A 83 13.22 -29.84 15.78
N PRO A 84 12.72 -30.90 15.14
CA PRO A 84 11.34 -31.34 15.32
C PRO A 84 11.14 -31.72 16.79
N GLY A 85 10.07 -31.21 17.40
CA GLY A 85 9.73 -31.49 18.80
C GLY A 85 9.82 -32.99 19.12
N ARG A 86 10.28 -33.32 20.34
CA ARG A 86 10.56 -34.71 20.75
C ARG A 86 9.32 -35.61 20.65
N ASP A 87 8.13 -35.04 20.85
CA ASP A 87 6.86 -35.79 20.85
C ASP A 87 5.97 -35.46 19.63
N ALA A 88 5.22 -36.46 19.16
CA ALA A 88 4.33 -36.36 17.99
C ALA A 88 3.30 -35.23 18.09
N ARG A 89 2.81 -34.92 19.30
CA ARG A 89 1.86 -33.81 19.53
C ARG A 89 2.48 -32.45 19.28
N SER A 90 3.74 -32.25 19.69
CA SER A 90 4.48 -31.02 19.45
C SER A 90 4.79 -30.85 17.96
N ARG A 91 5.19 -31.94 17.27
CA ARG A 91 5.40 -31.94 15.81
C ARG A 91 4.14 -31.54 15.06
N ARG A 92 3.00 -32.19 15.33
CA ARG A 92 1.70 -31.84 14.71
C ARG A 92 1.30 -30.38 14.97
N GLY A 93 1.62 -29.89 16.16
CA GLY A 93 1.42 -28.50 16.52
C GLY A 93 2.19 -27.53 15.64
N MET A 94 3.49 -27.80 15.46
CA MET A 94 4.40 -26.96 14.69
C MET A 94 4.12 -27.05 13.18
N THR A 95 3.76 -28.23 12.66
CA THR A 95 3.36 -28.39 11.25
C THR A 95 2.08 -27.61 10.93
N ALA A 96 1.09 -27.65 11.82
CA ALA A 96 -0.14 -26.89 11.62
C ALA A 96 0.11 -25.39 11.68
N ALA A 97 0.96 -24.92 12.60
CA ALA A 97 1.36 -23.52 12.68
C ALA A 97 2.13 -23.07 11.42
N ALA A 98 3.09 -23.86 10.95
CA ALA A 98 3.80 -23.60 9.70
C ALA A 98 2.87 -23.55 8.49
N ALA A 99 1.88 -24.46 8.42
CA ALA A 99 0.87 -24.44 7.37
C ALA A 99 0.04 -23.15 7.37
N ALA A 100 -0.39 -22.65 8.54
CA ALA A 100 -1.08 -21.36 8.65
C ALA A 100 -0.18 -20.19 8.22
N THR A 101 1.08 -20.19 8.66
CA THR A 101 2.08 -19.17 8.27
C THR A 101 2.28 -19.14 6.75
N VAL A 102 2.48 -20.29 6.11
CA VAL A 102 2.65 -20.38 4.66
C VAL A 102 1.36 -19.99 3.92
N ALA A 103 0.20 -20.45 4.38
CA ALA A 103 -1.09 -20.08 3.79
C ALA A 103 -1.34 -18.56 3.85
N THR A 104 -1.07 -17.92 5.00
CA THR A 104 -1.19 -16.46 5.12
C THR A 104 -0.17 -15.75 4.22
N TYR A 105 1.08 -16.20 4.17
CA TYR A 105 2.06 -15.62 3.25
C TYR A 105 1.57 -15.68 1.79
N LEU A 106 1.12 -16.87 1.35
CA LEU A 106 0.60 -17.10 -0.01
C LEU A 106 -0.62 -16.24 -0.33
N LEU A 107 -1.52 -16.02 0.62
CA LEU A 107 -2.68 -15.14 0.44
C LEU A 107 -2.25 -13.69 0.21
N PHE A 108 -1.31 -13.17 1.01
CA PHE A 108 -0.89 -11.76 0.94
C PHE A 108 0.09 -11.45 -0.19
N ILE A 109 0.82 -12.45 -0.70
CA ILE A 109 1.70 -12.34 -1.86
C ILE A 109 1.00 -12.73 -3.18
N ALA A 110 -0.24 -13.23 -3.12
CA ALA A 110 -0.99 -13.69 -4.28
C ALA A 110 -1.06 -12.68 -5.44
N PRO A 111 -1.23 -11.35 -5.20
CA PRO A 111 -1.27 -10.39 -6.31
C PRO A 111 0.03 -10.38 -7.11
N GLU A 112 1.17 -10.40 -6.42
CA GLU A 112 2.50 -10.42 -7.06
C GLU A 112 2.76 -11.75 -7.78
N LEU A 113 2.47 -12.88 -7.11
CA LEU A 113 2.59 -14.23 -7.71
C LEU A 113 1.80 -14.37 -9.01
N ALA A 114 0.54 -13.91 -9.01
CA ALA A 114 -0.36 -14.02 -10.15
C ALA A 114 -0.02 -13.04 -11.28
N SER A 115 0.72 -11.96 -10.98
CA SER A 115 1.21 -11.02 -11.99
C SER A 115 2.28 -11.63 -12.90
N GLY A 116 3.09 -12.56 -12.36
CA GLY A 116 4.19 -13.22 -13.07
C GLY A 116 5.51 -12.43 -13.10
N GLY A 117 5.58 -11.30 -12.40
CA GLY A 117 6.77 -10.47 -12.22
C GLY A 117 6.76 -9.79 -10.85
N TRP A 118 7.81 -9.03 -10.54
CA TRP A 118 7.81 -8.25 -9.30
C TRP A 118 6.88 -7.04 -9.46
N THR A 119 6.10 -6.75 -8.43
CA THR A 119 5.14 -5.64 -8.36
C THR A 119 4.66 -5.47 -6.92
N TRP A 120 3.95 -4.37 -6.65
CA TRP A 120 3.23 -4.18 -5.39
C TRP A 120 1.75 -3.87 -5.63
N ALA A 121 0.95 -4.09 -4.60
CA ALA A 121 -0.49 -3.85 -4.57
C ALA A 121 -0.82 -2.39 -4.22
N GLY A 122 -2.07 -1.96 -4.41
CA GLY A 122 -2.56 -0.64 -4.00
C GLY A 122 -2.04 0.57 -4.79
N TYR A 123 -1.50 0.35 -5.98
CA TYR A 123 -1.01 1.42 -6.85
C TYR A 123 -2.16 2.33 -7.31
N ASN A 124 -2.00 3.67 -7.19
CA ASN A 124 -3.06 4.66 -7.39
C ASN A 124 -4.31 4.46 -6.50
N PHE A 125 -4.20 3.67 -5.43
CA PHE A 125 -5.17 3.60 -4.34
C PHE A 125 -4.69 4.45 -3.15
N VAL A 126 -3.49 4.15 -2.64
CA VAL A 126 -2.74 5.00 -1.70
C VAL A 126 -1.29 5.04 -2.16
N ASN A 127 -0.80 6.24 -2.50
CA ASN A 127 0.55 6.42 -3.04
C ASN A 127 1.61 6.72 -1.97
N ASP A 128 1.27 6.64 -0.67
CA ASP A 128 2.20 6.75 0.46
C ASP A 128 3.36 5.73 0.36
N THR A 129 3.14 4.62 -0.35
CA THR A 129 4.17 3.62 -0.67
C THR A 129 5.41 4.21 -1.35
N SER A 130 5.25 5.28 -2.15
CA SER A 130 6.38 6.01 -2.74
C SER A 130 7.32 6.60 -1.66
N ILE A 131 6.75 7.12 -0.57
CA ILE A 131 7.48 7.65 0.59
C ILE A 131 8.13 6.50 1.35
N HIS A 132 7.45 5.35 1.47
CA HIS A 132 8.02 4.17 2.10
C HIS A 132 9.25 3.63 1.37
N PHE A 133 9.23 3.57 0.03
CA PHE A 133 10.41 3.17 -0.75
C PHE A 133 11.56 4.15 -0.55
N LEU A 134 11.29 5.45 -0.61
CA LEU A 134 12.28 6.49 -0.33
C LEU A 134 12.87 6.35 1.07
N LEU A 135 12.06 6.12 2.10
CA LEU A 135 12.55 5.98 3.48
C LEU A 135 13.49 4.77 3.62
N VAL A 136 13.16 3.63 3.01
CA VAL A 136 14.01 2.43 3.07
C VAL A 136 15.33 2.67 2.33
N ASP A 137 15.28 3.16 1.10
CA ASP A 137 16.46 3.46 0.27
C ASP A 137 17.35 4.52 0.96
N HIS A 138 16.74 5.54 1.55
CA HIS A 138 17.44 6.61 2.27
C HIS A 138 18.14 6.11 3.54
N LEU A 139 17.49 5.24 4.33
CA LEU A 139 18.09 4.65 5.53
C LEU A 139 19.40 3.91 5.21
N GLN A 140 19.44 3.19 4.09
CA GLN A 140 20.65 2.47 3.64
C GLN A 140 21.84 3.41 3.41
N HIS A 141 21.60 4.66 3.01
CA HIS A 141 22.64 5.62 2.62
C HIS A 141 22.93 6.71 3.65
N PHE A 142 22.00 7.05 4.54
CA PHE A 142 22.15 8.19 5.46
C PHE A 142 21.63 7.93 6.88
N GLY A 143 21.14 6.72 7.16
CA GLY A 143 20.41 6.44 8.39
C GLY A 143 19.24 7.42 8.55
N THR A 144 19.02 7.92 9.77
CA THR A 144 17.93 8.87 10.04
C THR A 144 18.27 10.33 9.74
N ALA A 145 19.50 10.64 9.32
CA ALA A 145 19.86 12.01 8.94
C ALA A 145 19.27 12.33 7.56
N LEU A 146 18.83 13.57 7.33
CA LEU A 146 18.30 13.97 6.01
C LEU A 146 19.36 13.90 4.89
N GLY A 147 20.64 14.00 5.23
CA GLY A 147 21.74 14.00 4.27
C GLY A 147 21.80 15.26 3.38
N PRO A 148 22.82 15.39 2.52
CA PRO A 148 23.03 16.54 1.65
C PRO A 148 22.23 16.41 0.33
N LEU A 149 20.93 16.12 0.41
CA LEU A 149 20.10 15.94 -0.78
C LEU A 149 19.81 17.28 -1.49
N PRO A 150 19.83 17.38 -2.82
CA PRO A 150 19.38 18.58 -3.51
C PRO A 150 17.88 18.83 -3.28
N ARG A 151 17.45 20.10 -3.37
CA ARG A 151 16.02 20.45 -3.30
C ARG A 151 15.28 19.74 -4.43
N SER A 152 14.31 18.90 -4.06
CA SER A 152 13.61 17.96 -4.95
C SER A 152 12.36 17.41 -4.24
N GLY A 153 11.42 16.83 -4.98
CA GLY A 153 10.26 16.16 -4.37
C GLY A 153 10.66 15.00 -3.44
N ALA A 154 11.78 14.32 -3.73
CA ALA A 154 12.34 13.30 -2.85
C ALA A 154 12.80 13.88 -1.50
N ARG A 155 13.51 15.02 -1.52
CA ARG A 155 13.94 15.71 -0.30
C ARG A 155 12.75 16.22 0.52
N GLU A 156 11.75 16.80 -0.12
CA GLU A 156 10.52 17.26 0.57
C GLU A 156 9.79 16.08 1.22
N ALA A 157 9.68 14.93 0.53
CA ALA A 157 9.10 13.70 1.08
C ALA A 157 9.88 13.16 2.30
N LEU A 158 11.21 13.19 2.26
CA LEU A 158 12.07 12.79 3.37
C LEU A 158 12.04 13.77 4.55
N GLY A 159 11.45 14.97 4.38
CA GLY A 159 11.15 15.88 5.48
C GLY A 159 10.30 15.24 6.58
N VAL A 160 9.59 14.15 6.28
CA VAL A 160 8.87 13.33 7.27
C VAL A 160 9.78 12.78 8.38
N LEU A 161 11.09 12.61 8.15
CA LEU A 161 12.06 12.20 9.18
C LEU A 161 12.08 13.21 10.35
N ALA A 162 11.98 14.51 10.05
CA ALA A 162 11.94 15.57 11.06
C ALA A 162 10.65 15.53 11.92
N SER A 163 9.59 14.86 11.46
CA SER A 163 8.35 14.69 12.22
C SER A 163 8.45 13.63 13.32
N GLY A 164 9.55 12.89 13.39
CA GLY A 164 9.68 11.76 14.30
C GLY A 164 8.91 10.51 13.85
N TYR A 165 8.74 10.37 12.53
CA TYR A 165 8.03 9.25 11.93
C TYR A 165 8.57 7.91 12.42
N PRO A 166 7.71 6.93 12.75
CA PRO A 166 8.17 5.60 13.16
C PRO A 166 8.81 4.84 11.99
N LEU A 167 10.03 4.38 12.18
CA LEU A 167 10.87 3.75 11.15
C LEU A 167 11.20 2.28 11.44
N GLY A 168 10.64 1.66 12.49
CA GLY A 168 11.06 0.32 12.90
C GLY A 168 10.95 -0.72 11.78
N THR A 169 9.81 -0.80 11.10
CA THR A 169 9.62 -1.74 9.98
C THR A 169 10.47 -1.37 8.76
N HIS A 170 10.67 -0.07 8.49
CA HIS A 170 11.55 0.42 7.43
C HIS A 170 13.02 0.06 7.69
N ALA A 171 13.48 0.17 8.94
CA ALA A 171 14.84 -0.17 9.34
C ALA A 171 15.13 -1.66 9.14
N GLN A 172 14.20 -2.55 9.51
CA GLN A 172 14.39 -3.97 9.25
C GLN A 172 14.39 -4.24 7.73
N LEU A 173 13.46 -3.64 6.97
CA LEU A 173 13.41 -3.82 5.52
C LEU A 173 14.67 -3.29 4.83
N ALA A 174 15.26 -2.18 5.30
CA ALA A 174 16.51 -1.63 4.79
C ALA A 174 17.69 -2.60 5.00
N ALA A 175 17.77 -3.25 6.16
CA ALA A 175 18.79 -4.28 6.39
C ALA A 175 18.56 -5.54 5.53
N LEU A 176 17.31 -5.92 5.26
CA LEU A 176 16.99 -7.04 4.37
C LEU A 176 17.24 -6.71 2.88
N SER A 177 17.00 -5.46 2.48
CA SER A 177 17.37 -4.90 1.16
C SER A 177 18.88 -5.02 0.94
N GLU A 178 19.67 -4.63 1.93
CA GLU A 178 21.13 -4.78 1.93
C GLU A 178 21.55 -6.26 1.83
N LEU A 179 20.90 -7.15 2.59
CA LEU A 179 21.21 -8.60 2.59
C LEU A 179 20.93 -9.27 1.24
N LEU A 180 19.82 -8.90 0.60
CA LEU A 180 19.36 -9.52 -0.64
C LEU A 180 19.93 -8.84 -1.90
N GLY A 181 20.54 -7.66 -1.76
CA GLY A 181 21.06 -6.88 -2.88
C GLY A 181 19.97 -6.43 -3.86
N ALA A 182 18.74 -6.22 -3.37
CA ALA A 182 17.57 -5.93 -4.18
C ALA A 182 16.84 -4.70 -3.64
N HIS A 183 16.34 -3.86 -4.55
CA HIS A 183 15.75 -2.57 -4.16
C HIS A 183 14.41 -2.71 -3.41
N PRO A 184 14.06 -1.73 -2.55
CA PRO A 184 12.86 -1.78 -1.72
C PRO A 184 11.55 -2.09 -2.46
N GLU A 185 11.36 -1.57 -3.67
CA GLU A 185 10.16 -1.76 -4.49
C GLU A 185 9.93 -3.23 -4.89
N VAL A 186 11.01 -4.01 -4.97
CA VAL A 186 10.97 -5.45 -5.29
C VAL A 186 10.60 -6.26 -4.04
N LEU A 187 11.05 -5.83 -2.86
CA LEU A 187 10.93 -6.60 -1.63
C LEU A 187 9.67 -6.28 -0.81
N TYR A 188 9.01 -5.18 -1.13
CA TYR A 188 7.99 -4.57 -0.28
C TYR A 188 6.78 -5.47 -0.01
N GLN A 189 6.19 -6.03 -1.07
CA GLN A 189 4.99 -6.86 -0.94
C GLN A 189 5.32 -8.17 -0.20
N GLY A 190 6.45 -8.82 -0.54
CA GLY A 190 6.97 -9.98 0.18
C GLY A 190 7.23 -9.72 1.67
N TYR A 191 7.68 -8.52 2.02
CA TYR A 191 7.89 -8.13 3.41
C TYR A 191 6.57 -7.94 4.16
N ILE A 192 5.60 -7.25 3.57
CA ILE A 192 4.24 -7.11 4.14
C ILE A 192 3.58 -8.48 4.33
N ALA A 193 3.68 -9.38 3.35
CA ALA A 193 3.17 -10.75 3.47
C ALA A 193 3.85 -11.53 4.60
N SER A 194 5.15 -11.29 4.84
CA SER A 194 5.89 -11.90 5.95
C SER A 194 5.43 -11.39 7.32
N LEU A 195 5.08 -10.10 7.44
CA LEU A 195 4.47 -9.52 8.65
C LEU A 195 3.10 -10.14 8.96
N ALA A 196 2.27 -10.36 7.94
CA ALA A 196 1.01 -11.08 8.09
C ALA A 196 1.23 -12.55 8.52
N ALA A 197 2.20 -13.23 7.89
CA ALA A 197 2.52 -14.62 8.17
C ALA A 197 3.03 -14.86 9.62
N VAL A 198 3.90 -13.98 10.14
CA VAL A 198 4.35 -14.05 11.55
C VAL A 198 3.23 -13.71 12.54
N THR A 199 2.27 -12.87 12.13
CA THR A 199 1.04 -12.64 12.91
C THR A 199 0.19 -13.91 12.98
N ALA A 200 -0.04 -14.59 11.85
CA ALA A 200 -0.78 -15.85 11.81
C ALA A 200 -0.13 -16.96 12.65
N LEU A 201 1.21 -17.03 12.64
CA LEU A 201 1.98 -17.93 13.52
C LEU A 201 1.63 -17.68 15.00
N THR A 202 1.61 -16.40 15.40
CA THR A 202 1.34 -15.97 16.77
C THR A 202 -0.12 -16.24 17.17
N LEU A 203 -1.08 -15.92 16.32
CA LEU A 203 -2.51 -16.16 16.57
C LEU A 203 -2.85 -17.66 16.61
N THR A 204 -2.17 -18.47 15.80
CA THR A 204 -2.26 -19.94 15.86
C THR A 204 -1.75 -20.46 17.19
N TRP A 205 -0.61 -19.95 17.67
CA TRP A 205 -0.08 -20.31 18.97
C TRP A 205 -1.04 -19.91 20.10
N LEU A 206 -1.60 -18.70 20.07
CA LEU A 206 -2.60 -18.23 21.04
C LEU A 206 -3.84 -19.14 21.07
N ALA A 207 -4.36 -19.54 19.91
CA ALA A 207 -5.49 -20.46 19.82
C ALA A 207 -5.15 -21.85 20.42
N ARG A 208 -3.93 -22.36 20.16
CA ARG A 208 -3.47 -23.61 20.80
C ARG A 208 -3.32 -23.47 22.31
N ARG A 209 -2.86 -22.31 22.78
CA ARG A 209 -2.63 -22.04 24.22
C ARG A 209 -3.90 -22.20 25.05
N VAL A 210 -5.05 -21.86 24.46
CA VAL A 210 -6.38 -21.98 25.08
C VAL A 210 -7.07 -23.33 24.82
N GLY A 211 -6.32 -24.34 24.38
CA GLY A 211 -6.79 -25.73 24.26
C GLY A 211 -7.49 -26.06 22.94
N ILE A 212 -7.27 -25.28 21.88
CA ILE A 212 -7.76 -25.61 20.53
C ILE A 212 -6.77 -26.59 19.87
N GLY A 213 -7.30 -27.59 19.16
CA GLY A 213 -6.47 -28.59 18.49
C GLY A 213 -5.61 -27.97 17.38
N PRO A 214 -4.46 -28.57 17.02
CA PRO A 214 -3.47 -27.96 16.12
C PRO A 214 -4.05 -27.37 14.82
N TRP A 215 -4.79 -28.16 14.04
CA TRP A 215 -5.34 -27.73 12.75
C TRP A 215 -6.47 -26.71 12.88
N ALA A 216 -7.33 -26.85 13.88
CA ALA A 216 -8.37 -25.85 14.15
C ALA A 216 -7.75 -24.52 14.61
N ALA A 217 -6.67 -24.56 15.40
CA ALA A 217 -5.95 -23.37 15.80
C ALA A 217 -5.23 -22.71 14.62
N ALA A 218 -4.66 -23.51 13.71
CA ALA A 218 -4.08 -23.03 12.45
C ALA A 218 -5.13 -22.34 11.56
N ALA A 219 -6.31 -22.94 11.41
CA ALA A 219 -7.42 -22.32 10.68
C ALA A 219 -7.85 -20.98 11.32
N ILE A 220 -7.94 -20.91 12.66
CA ILE A 220 -8.26 -19.67 13.36
C ILE A 220 -7.16 -18.62 13.17
N GLY A 221 -5.89 -19.00 13.31
CA GLY A 221 -4.77 -18.08 13.13
C GLY A 221 -4.70 -17.53 11.70
N PHE A 222 -4.90 -18.39 10.70
CA PHE A 222 -4.99 -18.02 9.29
C PHE A 222 -6.16 -17.06 9.02
N VAL A 223 -7.39 -17.43 9.40
CA VAL A 223 -8.59 -16.60 9.16
C VAL A 223 -8.52 -15.28 9.93
N ALA A 224 -8.04 -15.29 11.17
CA ALA A 224 -7.91 -14.08 11.97
C ALA A 224 -6.86 -13.10 11.40
N ALA A 225 -5.69 -13.60 10.99
CA ALA A 225 -4.68 -12.76 10.32
C ALA A 225 -5.18 -12.21 8.98
N SER A 226 -6.14 -12.89 8.34
CA SER A 226 -6.78 -12.51 7.09
C SER A 226 -8.06 -11.71 7.31
N ALA A 227 -8.26 -11.07 8.47
CA ALA A 227 -9.44 -10.22 8.66
C ALA A 227 -9.50 -9.17 7.54
N ASN A 228 -10.66 -9.01 6.89
CA ASN A 228 -10.71 -8.33 5.60
C ASN A 228 -10.11 -6.92 5.57
N LEU A 229 -10.40 -6.11 6.60
CA LEU A 229 -9.84 -4.76 6.69
C LEU A 229 -8.30 -4.78 6.84
N THR A 230 -7.75 -5.77 7.55
CA THR A 230 -6.30 -5.97 7.67
C THR A 230 -5.69 -6.38 6.33
N TYR A 231 -6.34 -7.28 5.60
CA TYR A 231 -5.92 -7.70 4.27
C TYR A 231 -5.91 -6.51 3.28
N GLN A 232 -6.99 -5.73 3.25
CA GLN A 232 -7.09 -4.49 2.46
C GLN A 232 -5.98 -3.47 2.81
N TYR A 233 -5.69 -3.29 4.11
CA TYR A 233 -4.60 -2.41 4.55
C TYR A 233 -3.22 -2.92 4.11
N ALA A 234 -3.03 -4.24 4.04
CA ALA A 234 -1.81 -4.82 3.50
C ALA A 234 -1.70 -4.63 1.99
N LEU A 235 -2.79 -4.78 1.23
CA LEU A 235 -2.82 -4.51 -0.21
C LEU A 235 -2.44 -3.06 -0.53
N GLN A 236 -2.89 -2.09 0.26
CA GLN A 236 -2.49 -0.68 0.05
C GLN A 236 -1.08 -0.32 0.56
N GLY A 237 -0.28 -1.28 1.02
CA GLY A 237 1.10 -1.03 1.45
C GLY A 237 1.26 -0.50 2.89
N SER A 238 0.33 -0.76 3.81
CA SER A 238 0.36 -0.22 5.20
C SER A 238 1.42 -0.89 6.09
N ILE A 239 2.70 -0.68 5.80
CA ILE A 239 3.83 -1.36 6.43
C ILE A 239 3.88 -1.20 7.97
N LYS A 240 3.47 -0.05 8.51
CA LYS A 240 3.56 0.22 9.95
C LYS A 240 2.43 -0.44 10.73
N GLU A 241 1.22 -0.40 10.20
CA GLU A 241 0.03 -1.01 10.79
C GLU A 241 0.21 -2.54 10.84
N MET A 242 0.78 -3.14 9.77
CA MET A 242 1.12 -4.57 9.74
C MET A 242 2.23 -4.92 10.74
N GLY A 243 3.26 -4.08 10.87
CA GLY A 243 4.31 -4.26 11.88
C GLY A 243 3.78 -4.11 13.32
N ALA A 244 2.90 -3.14 13.57
CA ALA A 244 2.26 -2.92 14.85
C ALA A 244 1.38 -4.10 15.25
N LEU A 245 0.58 -4.62 14.31
CA LEU A 245 -0.21 -5.84 14.50
C LEU A 245 0.67 -7.02 14.93
N ALA A 246 1.76 -7.29 14.21
CA ALA A 246 2.69 -8.36 14.54
C ALA A 246 3.32 -8.19 15.94
N ALA A 247 3.76 -6.98 16.28
CA ALA A 247 4.38 -6.67 17.58
C ALA A 247 3.38 -6.74 18.76
N VAL A 248 2.14 -6.30 18.57
CA VAL A 248 1.05 -6.40 19.56
C VAL A 248 0.69 -7.87 19.78
N ALA A 249 0.55 -8.66 18.72
CA ALA A 249 0.27 -10.09 18.83
C ALA A 249 1.40 -10.83 19.56
N ALA A 250 2.67 -10.56 19.22
CA ALA A 250 3.83 -11.16 19.87
C ALA A 250 3.87 -10.82 21.38
N SER A 251 3.62 -9.55 21.72
CA SER A 251 3.58 -9.08 23.12
C SER A 251 2.44 -9.73 23.92
N ALA A 252 1.25 -9.87 23.33
CA ALA A 252 0.12 -10.57 23.93
C ALA A 252 0.45 -12.05 24.20
N ALA A 253 1.13 -12.70 23.26
CA ALA A 253 1.55 -14.09 23.39
C ALA A 253 2.58 -14.30 24.51
N VAL A 254 3.61 -13.44 24.58
CA VAL A 254 4.60 -13.48 25.67
C VAL A 254 3.95 -13.17 27.01
N ALA A 255 3.00 -12.23 27.09
CA ALA A 255 2.24 -11.93 28.29
C ALA A 255 1.43 -13.16 28.78
N CYS A 256 0.84 -13.92 27.85
CA CYS A 256 0.16 -15.19 28.17
C CYS A 256 1.12 -16.25 28.73
N GLU A 257 2.37 -16.31 28.24
CA GLU A 257 3.40 -17.18 28.81
C GLU A 257 3.84 -16.72 30.20
N ILE A 258 3.98 -15.41 30.42
CA ILE A 258 4.35 -14.85 31.73
C ILE A 258 3.34 -15.28 32.81
N ILE A 259 2.04 -15.14 32.56
CA ILE A 259 1.02 -15.45 33.58
C ILE A 259 0.91 -16.95 33.89
N SER A 260 1.50 -17.80 33.06
CA SER A 260 1.45 -19.26 33.21
C SER A 260 2.78 -19.90 33.60
N SER A 261 3.88 -19.17 33.49
CA SER A 261 5.22 -19.63 33.83
C SER A 261 5.46 -19.67 35.34
N ASP A 262 6.27 -20.64 35.77
CA ASP A 262 6.81 -20.70 37.13
C ASP A 262 8.02 -19.76 37.33
N ARG A 263 8.61 -19.28 36.23
CA ARG A 263 9.75 -18.35 36.22
C ARG A 263 9.42 -17.10 35.38
N PRO A 264 8.38 -16.33 35.76
CA PRO A 264 7.83 -15.25 34.95
C PRO A 264 8.84 -14.12 34.69
N VAL A 265 9.75 -13.84 35.64
CA VAL A 265 10.79 -12.80 35.50
C VAL A 265 11.75 -13.09 34.34
N ARG A 266 12.01 -14.37 34.03
CA ARG A 266 12.89 -14.72 32.88
C ARG A 266 12.26 -14.39 31.53
N LEU A 267 10.95 -14.21 31.46
CA LEU A 267 10.24 -13.81 30.24
C LEU A 267 10.11 -12.28 30.12
N ALA A 268 10.48 -11.52 31.15
CA ALA A 268 10.42 -10.06 31.12
C ALA A 268 11.24 -9.43 29.98
N PRO A 269 12.46 -9.92 29.62
CA PRO A 269 13.19 -9.39 28.48
C PRO A 269 12.49 -9.61 27.14
N ALA A 270 11.85 -10.77 26.92
CA ALA A 270 11.11 -11.04 25.70
C ALA A 270 9.89 -10.10 25.57
N LEU A 271 9.20 -9.82 26.68
CA LEU A 271 8.12 -8.83 26.69
C LEU A 271 8.66 -7.41 26.48
N ALA A 272 9.78 -7.05 27.11
CA ALA A 272 10.43 -5.75 26.92
C ALA A 272 10.76 -5.49 25.45
N VAL A 273 11.33 -6.49 24.76
CA VAL A 273 11.60 -6.43 23.32
C VAL A 273 10.29 -6.30 22.52
N GLY A 274 9.24 -7.04 22.87
CA GLY A 274 7.93 -6.92 22.23
C GLY A 274 7.35 -5.50 22.33
N LEU A 275 7.36 -4.93 23.52
CA LEU A 275 6.87 -3.58 23.80
C LEU A 275 7.74 -2.50 23.13
N ALA A 276 9.07 -2.66 23.15
CA ALA A 276 9.98 -1.79 22.41
C ALA A 276 9.75 -1.89 20.90
N GLY A 277 9.43 -3.08 20.38
CA GLY A 277 9.02 -3.30 19.00
C GLY A 277 7.77 -2.51 18.63
N ILE A 278 6.72 -2.53 19.48
CA ILE A 278 5.50 -1.72 19.28
C ILE A 278 5.86 -0.23 19.16
N LEU A 279 6.73 0.28 20.03
CA LEU A 279 7.19 1.67 19.99
C LEU A 279 8.08 1.95 18.78
N ALA A 280 8.91 1.02 18.34
CA ALA A 280 9.75 1.19 17.16
C ALA A 280 8.93 1.28 15.85
N VAL A 281 7.89 0.45 15.71
CA VAL A 281 7.08 0.37 14.48
C VAL A 281 5.94 1.38 14.43
N TYR A 282 5.48 1.89 15.59
CA TYR A 282 4.28 2.74 15.67
C TYR A 282 4.45 3.99 16.56
N SER A 283 5.60 4.15 17.23
CA SER A 283 5.98 5.31 18.06
C SER A 283 4.87 5.74 19.03
N ALA A 284 4.52 7.03 19.07
CA ALA A 284 3.51 7.60 19.96
C ALA A 284 2.15 6.89 19.86
N ALA A 285 1.74 6.48 18.65
CA ALA A 285 0.50 5.75 18.43
C ALA A 285 0.55 4.30 18.98
N GLY A 286 1.75 3.75 19.18
CA GLY A 286 1.98 2.44 19.79
C GLY A 286 1.95 2.44 21.32
N ALA A 287 2.22 3.58 21.97
CA ALA A 287 2.32 3.67 23.42
C ALA A 287 1.04 3.21 24.17
N PRO A 288 -0.19 3.53 23.71
CA PRO A 288 -1.42 3.03 24.33
C PRO A 288 -1.52 1.50 24.32
N TYR A 289 -1.09 0.84 23.24
CA TYR A 289 -1.05 -0.62 23.17
C TYR A 289 -0.07 -1.21 24.18
N ALA A 290 1.15 -0.65 24.25
CA ALA A 290 2.18 -1.11 25.17
C ALA A 290 1.77 -0.91 26.64
N LEU A 291 1.20 0.25 26.98
CA LEU A 291 0.73 0.57 28.32
C LEU A 291 -0.43 -0.35 28.74
N LEU A 292 -1.44 -0.51 27.90
CA LEU A 292 -2.58 -1.38 28.20
C LEU A 292 -2.15 -2.84 28.35
N MET A 293 -1.16 -3.30 27.58
CA MET A 293 -0.57 -4.62 27.75
C MET A 293 0.05 -4.79 29.15
N LEU A 294 0.84 -3.81 29.60
CA LEU A 294 1.45 -3.81 30.95
C LEU A 294 0.40 -3.76 32.06
N VAL A 295 -0.62 -2.90 31.92
CA VAL A 295 -1.72 -2.77 32.89
C VAL A 295 -2.53 -4.05 32.98
N MET A 296 -2.88 -4.67 31.84
CA MET A 296 -3.60 -5.95 31.83
C MET A 296 -2.77 -7.08 32.40
N LEU A 297 -1.45 -7.10 32.15
CA LEU A 297 -0.55 -8.08 32.75
C LEU A 297 -0.42 -7.91 34.28
N ALA A 298 -0.35 -6.66 34.76
CA ALA A 298 -0.36 -6.35 36.18
C ALA A 298 -1.69 -6.79 36.83
N ALA A 299 -2.83 -6.45 36.22
CA ALA A 299 -4.15 -6.87 36.67
C ALA A 299 -4.28 -8.41 36.70
N ALA A 300 -3.75 -9.10 35.69
CA ALA A 300 -3.71 -10.56 35.66
C ALA A 300 -2.86 -11.17 36.76
N SER A 301 -1.73 -10.55 37.07
CA SER A 301 -0.82 -10.95 38.15
C SER A 301 -1.44 -10.76 39.54
N ILE A 302 -2.26 -9.72 39.73
CA ILE A 302 -3.03 -9.48 40.97
C ILE A 302 -4.19 -10.47 41.07
N GLY A 303 -5.01 -10.53 40.03
CA GLY A 303 -6.28 -11.26 40.05
C GLY A 303 -6.15 -12.79 39.96
N ARG A 304 -4.94 -13.34 39.83
CA ARG A 304 -4.62 -14.77 39.97
C ARG A 304 -4.10 -15.15 41.35
N ARG A 305 -3.89 -14.19 42.26
CA ARG A 305 -3.44 -14.50 43.62
C ARG A 305 -4.50 -15.33 44.34
N PRO A 306 -4.17 -16.54 44.84
CA PRO A 306 -5.10 -17.27 45.70
C PRO A 306 -5.28 -16.48 47.01
N LEU A 307 -6.53 -16.19 47.39
CA LEU A 307 -6.88 -15.50 48.64
C LEU A 307 -6.34 -16.22 49.91
N ARG A 308 -5.92 -17.49 49.78
CA ARG A 308 -5.33 -18.32 50.85
C ARG A 308 -4.02 -18.99 50.41
N ALA A 309 -3.13 -18.26 49.72
CA ALA A 309 -1.86 -18.85 49.26
C ALA A 309 -0.78 -18.87 50.36
N THR A 310 -0.40 -20.07 50.80
CA THR A 310 0.74 -20.34 51.69
C THR A 310 2.12 -20.10 51.05
N ARG A 311 2.17 -19.65 49.77
CA ARG A 311 3.41 -19.29 49.05
C ARG A 311 3.36 -17.84 48.53
N PRO A 312 3.53 -16.84 49.41
CA PRO A 312 3.48 -15.41 49.05
C PRO A 312 4.49 -15.03 47.96
N ARG A 313 5.65 -15.68 47.90
CA ARG A 313 6.74 -15.35 46.95
C ARG A 313 6.38 -15.42 45.46
N ARG A 314 5.39 -16.24 45.05
CA ARG A 314 4.98 -16.36 43.62
C ARG A 314 4.24 -15.13 43.11
N GLY A 315 3.35 -14.57 43.92
CA GLY A 315 2.55 -13.39 43.54
C GLY A 315 3.35 -12.10 43.46
N TRP A 316 4.44 -11.98 44.23
CA TRP A 316 5.33 -10.80 44.19
C TRP A 316 6.23 -10.80 42.95
N ARG A 317 6.78 -11.96 42.56
CA ARG A 317 7.60 -12.08 41.34
C ARG A 317 6.84 -11.76 40.05
N GLN A 318 5.54 -12.06 39.99
CA GLN A 318 4.70 -11.72 38.84
C GLN A 318 4.43 -10.22 38.72
N LEU A 319 4.27 -9.51 39.85
CA LEU A 319 4.11 -8.04 39.86
C LEU A 319 5.37 -7.28 39.44
N GLN A 320 6.55 -7.87 39.62
CA GLN A 320 7.80 -7.28 39.16
C GLN A 320 7.92 -7.32 37.63
N VAL A 321 7.25 -8.26 36.95
CA VAL A 321 7.42 -8.43 35.49
C VAL A 321 6.94 -7.23 34.68
N PRO A 322 5.73 -6.67 34.88
CA PRO A 322 5.33 -5.46 34.19
C PRO A 322 6.31 -4.29 34.39
N LEU A 323 6.85 -4.13 35.60
CA LEU A 323 7.81 -3.06 35.91
C LEU A 323 9.15 -3.28 35.19
N ILE A 324 9.72 -4.48 35.28
CA ILE A 324 10.99 -4.84 34.62
C ILE A 324 10.83 -4.78 33.10
N ALA A 325 9.73 -5.32 32.57
CA ALA A 325 9.46 -5.31 31.14
C ALA A 325 9.23 -3.88 30.63
N GLY A 326 8.51 -3.04 31.39
CA GLY A 326 8.31 -1.63 31.06
C GLY A 326 9.60 -0.83 31.08
N ALA A 327 10.42 -0.96 32.13
CA ALA A 327 11.72 -0.30 32.22
C ALA A 327 12.67 -0.77 31.10
N GLY A 328 12.73 -2.09 30.86
CA GLY A 328 13.51 -2.66 29.76
C GLY A 328 13.03 -2.18 28.39
N ALA A 329 11.71 -2.07 28.19
CA ALA A 329 11.14 -1.55 26.96
C ALA A 329 11.51 -0.08 26.73
N LEU A 330 11.47 0.75 27.77
CA LEU A 330 11.90 2.16 27.69
C LEU A 330 13.38 2.26 27.32
N LEU A 331 14.25 1.45 27.91
CA LEU A 331 15.68 1.41 27.59
C LEU A 331 15.91 0.96 26.13
N LEU A 332 15.26 -0.11 25.70
CA LEU A 332 15.40 -0.62 24.33
C LEU A 332 14.75 0.29 23.28
N ALA A 333 13.72 1.04 23.67
CA ALA A 333 13.03 1.98 22.80
C ALA A 333 13.65 3.38 22.79
N ILE A 334 14.79 3.63 23.47
CA ILE A 334 15.49 4.94 23.43
C ILE A 334 15.58 5.51 22.00
N PRO A 335 15.98 4.72 20.97
CA PRO A 335 15.96 5.17 19.58
C PRO A 335 14.62 5.76 19.14
N ALA A 336 13.51 5.07 19.42
CA ALA A 336 12.16 5.49 19.06
C ALA A 336 11.61 6.60 19.97
N LEU A 337 12.02 6.64 21.25
CA LEU A 337 11.58 7.62 22.24
C LEU A 337 12.19 9.00 22.00
N SER A 338 13.39 9.06 21.41
CA SER A 338 14.06 10.33 21.08
C SER A 338 13.20 11.27 20.21
N THR A 339 12.28 10.70 19.43
CA THR A 339 11.42 11.44 18.49
C THR A 339 9.94 11.47 18.88
N ILE A 340 9.55 10.82 19.99
CA ILE A 340 8.13 10.58 20.34
C ILE A 340 7.36 11.87 20.64
N SER A 341 8.00 12.87 21.26
CA SER A 341 7.38 14.16 21.59
C SER A 341 7.16 15.04 20.37
N THR A 342 8.07 14.97 19.39
CA THR A 342 7.95 15.64 18.09
C THR A 342 6.80 15.01 17.30
N LEU A 343 6.75 13.68 17.24
CA LEU A 343 5.68 12.97 16.57
C LEU A 343 4.33 13.21 17.23
N TYR A 344 4.25 13.17 18.56
CA TYR A 344 2.99 13.44 19.27
C TYR A 344 2.43 14.82 18.90
N ARG A 345 3.27 15.86 18.92
CA ARG A 345 2.87 17.23 18.54
C ARG A 345 2.45 17.33 17.08
N THR A 346 3.16 16.65 16.17
CA THR A 346 2.76 16.62 14.75
C THR A 346 1.46 15.85 14.56
N ALA A 347 1.33 14.67 15.15
CA ALA A 347 0.14 13.83 15.06
C ALA A 347 -1.10 14.51 15.67
N GLU A 348 -0.94 15.24 16.77
CA GLU A 348 -2.01 16.04 17.37
C GLU A 348 -2.50 17.12 16.41
N ARG A 349 -1.57 17.82 15.72
CA ARG A 349 -1.91 18.84 14.71
C ARG A 349 -2.48 18.25 13.41
N THR A 350 -2.14 17.02 13.07
CA THR A 350 -2.54 16.39 11.79
C THR A 350 -3.81 15.55 11.93
N PHE A 351 -3.97 14.81 13.03
CA PHE A 351 -4.98 13.76 13.18
C PHE A 351 -5.95 13.95 14.36
N SER A 352 -5.82 15.00 15.19
CA SER A 352 -6.69 15.24 16.34
C SER A 352 -7.46 16.57 16.22
N GLY A 353 -8.78 16.51 16.46
CA GLY A 353 -9.66 17.69 16.62
C GLY A 353 -10.26 18.30 15.33
N PRO A 354 -11.16 19.30 15.45
CA PRO A 354 -11.84 19.98 14.32
C PRO A 354 -10.89 20.77 13.40
N ASN A 355 -9.67 21.05 13.89
CA ASN A 355 -8.64 21.85 13.21
C ASN A 355 -7.46 20.99 12.71
N GLY A 356 -7.62 19.66 12.62
CA GLY A 356 -6.63 18.78 12.03
C GLY A 356 -6.34 19.16 10.59
N SER A 357 -5.06 19.34 10.25
CA SER A 357 -4.63 19.79 8.91
C SER A 357 -4.76 18.71 7.82
N ALA A 358 -4.84 17.43 8.18
CA ALA A 358 -5.20 16.38 7.23
C ALA A 358 -6.70 16.47 6.93
N ALA A 359 -7.10 16.27 5.66
CA ALA A 359 -8.50 16.03 5.34
C ALA A 359 -9.02 14.95 6.28
N ALA A 360 -10.10 15.21 7.03
CA ALA A 360 -10.56 14.33 8.11
C ALA A 360 -10.76 12.86 7.65
N LEU A 361 -11.01 12.65 6.36
CA LEU A 361 -11.20 11.34 5.75
C LEU A 361 -9.90 10.70 5.23
N GLY A 362 -8.81 11.45 5.06
CA GLY A 362 -7.59 10.96 4.41
C GLY A 362 -7.92 10.35 3.04
N GLN A 363 -7.60 9.08 2.86
CA GLN A 363 -7.88 8.30 1.64
C GLN A 363 -9.23 7.57 1.66
N LEU A 364 -10.04 7.76 2.69
CA LEU A 364 -11.37 7.16 2.82
C LEU A 364 -12.42 7.93 2.01
N ALA A 365 -13.39 7.22 1.46
CA ALA A 365 -14.58 7.84 0.86
C ALA A 365 -15.60 8.29 1.92
N ARG A 366 -15.61 7.64 3.09
CA ARG A 366 -16.48 7.93 4.24
C ARG A 366 -15.82 7.42 5.53
N PRO A 367 -16.27 7.85 6.72
CA PRO A 367 -15.91 7.19 7.95
C PRO A 367 -16.26 5.70 7.89
N LEU A 368 -15.34 4.85 8.35
CA LEU A 368 -15.59 3.42 8.43
C LEU A 368 -16.54 3.09 9.58
N GLN A 369 -17.36 2.06 9.39
CA GLN A 369 -18.20 1.55 10.47
C GLN A 369 -17.34 0.70 11.40
N VAL A 370 -17.52 0.82 12.72
CA VAL A 370 -16.78 0.01 13.71
C VAL A 370 -16.97 -1.49 13.47
N SER A 371 -18.15 -1.88 12.97
CA SER A 371 -18.48 -3.25 12.55
C SER A 371 -17.56 -3.81 11.47
N GLN A 372 -16.93 -2.98 10.64
CA GLN A 372 -15.95 -3.43 9.63
C GLN A 372 -14.70 -4.07 10.28
N GLY A 373 -14.44 -3.77 11.55
CA GLY A 373 -13.42 -4.46 12.35
C GLY A 373 -13.76 -5.93 12.67
N ALA A 374 -14.96 -6.42 12.37
CA ALA A 374 -15.30 -7.84 12.55
C ALA A 374 -14.70 -8.76 11.46
N GLY A 375 -14.00 -8.21 10.47
CA GLY A 375 -13.21 -8.97 9.50
C GLY A 375 -13.96 -9.47 8.27
N VAL A 376 -15.22 -9.08 8.07
CA VAL A 376 -16.03 -9.47 6.91
C VAL A 376 -16.59 -8.22 6.21
N TRP A 377 -16.39 -8.15 4.89
CA TRP A 377 -16.95 -7.13 4.02
C TRP A 377 -17.12 -7.68 2.60
N LEU A 378 -18.34 -8.06 2.20
CA LEU A 378 -18.58 -8.67 0.88
C LEU A 378 -18.63 -7.61 -0.25
N SER A 379 -17.54 -6.85 -0.38
CA SER A 379 -17.28 -5.87 -1.44
C SER A 379 -15.78 -5.71 -1.65
N GLY A 380 -15.35 -5.40 -2.88
CA GLY A 380 -13.94 -5.22 -3.22
C GLY A 380 -13.32 -3.95 -2.66
N ASP A 381 -14.11 -2.90 -2.40
CA ASP A 381 -13.65 -1.65 -1.79
C ASP A 381 -14.31 -1.44 -0.41
N TYR A 382 -13.50 -1.48 0.65
CA TYR A 382 -13.96 -1.30 2.03
C TYR A 382 -14.42 0.13 2.36
N ARG A 383 -14.05 1.11 1.53
CA ARG A 383 -14.43 2.52 1.69
C ARG A 383 -15.86 2.76 1.25
N LEU A 384 -16.40 1.93 0.36
CA LEU A 384 -17.75 2.08 -0.18
C LEU A 384 -18.77 1.20 0.57
N PRO A 385 -20.07 1.54 0.55
CA PRO A 385 -21.14 0.63 0.97
C PRO A 385 -21.19 -0.62 0.07
N ILE A 386 -21.75 -1.72 0.59
CA ILE A 386 -21.96 -2.93 -0.19
C ILE A 386 -23.14 -2.70 -1.15
N PRO A 387 -22.95 -2.79 -2.48
CA PRO A 387 -23.96 -2.38 -3.46
C PRO A 387 -25.15 -3.35 -3.55
N HIS A 388 -24.91 -4.66 -3.38
CA HIS A 388 -25.95 -5.69 -3.52
C HIS A 388 -26.58 -6.05 -2.17
N GLN A 389 -27.91 -5.93 -2.07
CA GLN A 389 -28.66 -6.21 -0.84
C GLN A 389 -28.38 -7.58 -0.22
N PRO A 390 -28.35 -8.71 -0.97
CA PRO A 390 -28.05 -10.02 -0.38
C PRO A 390 -26.65 -10.09 0.24
N ALA A 391 -25.64 -9.50 -0.43
CA ALA A 391 -24.27 -9.43 0.09
C ALA A 391 -24.18 -8.56 1.34
N ALA A 392 -24.94 -7.46 1.40
CA ALA A 392 -25.04 -6.61 2.59
C ALA A 392 -25.67 -7.37 3.77
N THR A 393 -26.76 -8.11 3.54
CA THR A 393 -27.40 -8.94 4.56
C THR A 393 -26.48 -10.05 5.06
N LEU A 394 -25.82 -10.78 4.16
CA LEU A 394 -24.87 -11.83 4.53
C LEU A 394 -23.68 -11.28 5.32
N THR A 395 -23.17 -10.10 4.94
CA THR A 395 -22.13 -9.41 5.68
C THR A 395 -22.60 -9.07 7.09
N ALA A 396 -23.80 -8.48 7.24
CA ALA A 396 -24.36 -8.14 8.54
C ALA A 396 -24.54 -9.37 9.44
N ILE A 397 -25.02 -10.50 8.89
CA ILE A 397 -25.15 -11.77 9.62
C ILE A 397 -23.78 -12.28 10.08
N ALA A 398 -22.78 -12.31 9.18
CA ALA A 398 -21.44 -12.78 9.51
C ALA A 398 -20.79 -11.90 10.60
N ILE A 399 -20.92 -10.57 10.50
CA ILE A 399 -20.48 -9.62 11.52
C ILE A 399 -21.17 -9.91 12.86
N ALA A 400 -22.49 -10.10 12.87
CA ALA A 400 -23.24 -10.39 14.09
C ALA A 400 -22.75 -11.69 14.76
N VAL A 401 -22.45 -12.73 13.97
CA VAL A 401 -21.90 -14.00 14.48
C VAL A 401 -20.50 -13.81 15.09
N VAL A 402 -19.62 -13.04 14.45
CA VAL A 402 -18.29 -12.73 14.99
C VAL A 402 -18.40 -11.97 16.31
N LEU A 403 -19.22 -10.91 16.35
CA LEU A 403 -19.40 -10.09 17.55
C LEU A 403 -20.08 -10.86 18.68
N ALA A 404 -21.04 -11.73 18.37
CA ALA A 404 -21.63 -12.65 19.35
C ALA A 404 -20.58 -13.62 19.91
N GLY A 405 -19.73 -14.18 19.05
CA GLY A 405 -18.58 -14.99 19.47
C GLY A 405 -17.61 -14.23 20.38
N LEU A 406 -17.28 -12.99 20.04
CA LEU A 406 -16.43 -12.12 20.87
C LEU A 406 -17.09 -11.87 22.23
N GLY A 407 -18.39 -11.56 22.23
CA GLY A 407 -19.19 -11.43 23.45
C GLY A 407 -19.15 -12.69 24.33
N LEU A 408 -19.22 -13.88 23.73
CA LEU A 408 -19.08 -15.15 24.44
C LEU A 408 -17.67 -15.35 25.02
N THR A 409 -16.62 -14.90 24.33
CA THR A 409 -15.24 -14.92 24.85
C THR A 409 -15.10 -13.99 26.06
N LEU A 410 -15.66 -12.78 25.99
CA LEU A 410 -15.67 -11.84 27.11
C LEU A 410 -16.52 -12.37 28.29
N LEU A 411 -17.69 -12.93 28.01
CA LEU A 411 -18.55 -13.56 29.02
C LEU A 411 -17.84 -14.74 29.70
N ARG A 412 -17.19 -15.60 28.91
CA ARG A 412 -16.37 -16.69 29.45
C ARG A 412 -15.27 -16.13 30.35
N ALA A 413 -14.62 -15.03 29.96
CA ALA A 413 -13.63 -14.38 30.81
C ALA A 413 -14.27 -13.85 32.12
N LEU A 414 -15.51 -13.37 32.11
CA LEU A 414 -16.17 -12.95 33.35
C LEU A 414 -16.55 -14.12 34.27
N VAL A 415 -16.98 -15.24 33.70
CA VAL A 415 -17.55 -16.39 34.46
C VAL A 415 -16.49 -17.42 34.86
N THR A 416 -15.39 -17.54 34.11
CA THR A 416 -14.36 -18.55 34.37
C THR A 416 -13.14 -17.98 35.10
N ARG A 417 -12.48 -18.83 35.89
CA ARG A 417 -11.21 -18.47 36.56
C ARG A 417 -10.04 -18.31 35.58
N GLU A 418 -10.23 -18.62 34.30
CA GLU A 418 -9.22 -18.55 33.23
C GLU A 418 -9.25 -17.22 32.44
N ARG A 419 -9.90 -16.19 32.98
CA ARG A 419 -10.19 -14.91 32.32
C ARG A 419 -9.02 -14.17 31.66
N TRP A 420 -7.83 -14.29 32.24
CA TRP A 420 -6.72 -13.42 31.89
C TRP A 420 -6.09 -13.72 30.55
N THR A 421 -6.11 -14.96 30.07
CA THR A 421 -5.57 -15.30 28.75
C THR A 421 -6.41 -14.68 27.65
N ASP A 422 -7.74 -14.82 27.73
CA ASP A 422 -8.65 -14.23 26.75
C ASP A 422 -8.53 -12.68 26.80
N LEU A 423 -8.53 -12.07 27.99
CA LEU A 423 -8.41 -10.61 28.14
C LEU A 423 -7.08 -10.04 27.65
N LEU A 424 -5.94 -10.69 27.88
CA LEU A 424 -4.64 -10.22 27.38
C LEU A 424 -4.57 -10.16 25.85
N VAL A 425 -5.36 -10.99 25.17
CA VAL A 425 -5.39 -11.04 23.70
C VAL A 425 -6.33 -10.00 23.13
N VAL A 426 -7.59 -9.94 23.59
CA VAL A 426 -8.60 -9.05 22.99
C VAL A 426 -8.69 -7.67 23.62
N ALA A 427 -8.41 -7.51 24.92
CA ALA A 427 -8.68 -6.24 25.60
C ALA A 427 -7.77 -5.09 25.16
N PRO A 428 -6.43 -5.23 25.05
CA PRO A 428 -5.57 -4.10 24.66
C PRO A 428 -5.98 -3.44 23.33
N PRO A 429 -6.12 -4.14 22.19
CA PRO A 429 -6.49 -3.49 20.93
C PRO A 429 -7.90 -2.89 20.94
N LEU A 430 -8.86 -3.52 21.62
CA LEU A 430 -10.23 -3.00 21.74
C LEU A 430 -10.30 -1.75 22.62
N LEU A 431 -9.56 -1.73 23.73
CA LEU A 431 -9.49 -0.57 24.62
C LEU A 431 -8.77 0.60 23.95
N VAL A 432 -7.71 0.36 23.18
CA VAL A 432 -7.09 1.43 22.38
C VAL A 432 -8.11 2.04 21.41
N LEU A 433 -8.84 1.20 20.67
CA LEU A 433 -9.88 1.67 19.76
C LEU A 433 -10.97 2.46 20.51
N ALA A 434 -11.42 1.99 21.66
CA ALA A 434 -12.46 2.66 22.45
C ALA A 434 -12.00 4.00 23.06
N ILE A 435 -10.75 4.08 23.53
CA ILE A 435 -10.20 5.27 24.20
C ILE A 435 -9.80 6.35 23.20
N LEU A 436 -9.20 5.96 22.07
CA LEU A 436 -8.68 6.90 21.07
C LEU A 436 -9.65 7.16 19.93
N GLY A 437 -10.64 6.29 19.71
CA GLY A 437 -11.52 6.35 18.53
C GLY A 437 -12.28 7.67 18.40
N SER A 438 -12.70 8.27 19.51
CA SER A 438 -13.36 9.58 19.53
C SER A 438 -12.41 10.77 19.44
N ARG A 439 -11.10 10.55 19.56
CA ARG A 439 -10.07 11.60 19.59
C ARG A 439 -9.32 11.74 18.26
N LEU A 440 -9.43 10.73 17.39
CA LEU A 440 -8.75 10.68 16.10
C LEU A 440 -9.70 11.01 14.95
N THR A 441 -9.14 11.52 13.86
CA THR A 441 -9.82 11.60 12.56
C THR A 441 -10.33 10.22 12.10
N PRO A 442 -11.40 10.15 11.29
CA PRO A 442 -11.87 8.92 10.67
C PRO A 442 -10.77 8.06 10.04
N TYR A 443 -9.77 8.67 9.40
CA TYR A 443 -8.61 7.97 8.84
C TYR A 443 -7.74 7.31 9.91
N GLY A 444 -7.50 8.00 11.03
CA GLY A 444 -6.79 7.44 12.19
C GLY A 444 -7.55 6.26 12.83
N VAL A 445 -8.88 6.36 12.95
CA VAL A 445 -9.73 5.27 13.47
C VAL A 445 -9.66 4.03 12.59
N ALA A 446 -9.64 4.21 11.27
CA ALA A 446 -9.54 3.10 10.33
C ALA A 446 -8.26 2.26 10.51
N LYS A 447 -7.12 2.91 10.83
CA LYS A 447 -5.87 2.22 11.18
C LYS A 447 -5.99 1.39 12.46
N LEU A 448 -6.66 1.93 13.49
CA LEU A 448 -6.91 1.18 14.72
C LEU A 448 -7.83 -0.02 14.48
N LEU A 449 -8.85 0.11 13.63
CA LEU A 449 -9.73 -0.99 13.23
C LEU A 449 -8.96 -2.09 12.48
N ALA A 450 -8.05 -1.72 11.58
CA ALA A 450 -7.21 -2.68 10.84
C ALA A 450 -6.28 -3.49 11.78
N ILE A 451 -5.78 -2.87 12.85
CA ILE A 451 -4.97 -3.57 13.88
C ILE A 451 -5.84 -4.41 14.82
N ALA A 452 -7.04 -3.93 15.18
CA ALA A 452 -7.94 -4.62 16.11
C ALA A 452 -8.66 -5.82 15.48
N GLY A 453 -8.93 -5.79 14.17
CA GLY A 453 -9.75 -6.78 13.47
C GLY A 453 -9.32 -8.23 13.66
N PRO A 454 -8.02 -8.57 13.55
CA PRO A 454 -7.54 -9.94 13.77
C PRO A 454 -7.86 -10.46 15.17
N PHE A 455 -7.79 -9.60 16.19
CA PHE A 455 -8.13 -9.98 17.57
C PHE A 455 -9.64 -10.17 17.75
N VAL A 456 -10.47 -9.37 17.07
CA VAL A 456 -11.93 -9.53 17.04
C VAL A 456 -12.32 -10.87 16.42
N VAL A 457 -11.75 -11.22 15.26
CA VAL A 457 -12.01 -12.49 14.57
C VAL A 457 -11.53 -13.68 15.41
N TRP A 458 -10.32 -13.59 15.99
CA TRP A 458 -9.79 -14.60 16.89
C TRP A 458 -10.70 -14.81 18.12
N GLY A 459 -11.13 -13.72 18.75
CA GLY A 459 -12.07 -13.73 19.88
C GLY A 459 -13.45 -14.28 19.51
N GLY A 460 -13.94 -13.97 18.32
CA GLY A 460 -15.15 -14.53 17.73
C GLY A 460 -15.10 -16.06 17.66
N ALA A 461 -14.08 -16.58 16.98
CA ALA A 461 -13.89 -18.03 16.82
C ALA A 461 -13.71 -18.73 18.18
N ARG A 462 -12.97 -18.11 19.11
CA ARG A 462 -12.72 -18.63 20.45
C ARG A 462 -14.02 -18.86 21.25
N GLY A 463 -14.97 -17.92 21.15
CA GLY A 463 -16.24 -17.97 21.88
C GLY A 463 -17.22 -18.96 21.26
N LEU A 464 -17.29 -19.04 19.93
CA LEU A 464 -18.09 -20.05 19.23
C LEU A 464 -17.63 -21.48 19.56
N ILE A 465 -16.31 -21.70 19.61
CA ILE A 465 -15.74 -23.00 20.00
C ILE A 465 -16.03 -23.32 21.46
N TRP A 466 -16.01 -22.31 22.34
CA TRP A 466 -16.40 -22.52 23.74
C TRP A 466 -17.86 -22.95 23.85
N LEU A 467 -18.76 -22.29 23.13
CA LEU A 467 -20.19 -22.64 23.08
C LEU A 467 -20.40 -24.07 22.58
N GLY A 468 -19.72 -24.47 21.50
CA GLY A 468 -19.82 -25.84 20.96
C GLY A 468 -19.22 -26.94 21.85
N ARG A 469 -18.33 -26.58 22.78
CA ARG A 469 -17.72 -27.52 23.75
C ARG A 469 -18.38 -27.51 25.13
N ALA A 470 -19.25 -26.55 25.40
CA ALA A 470 -19.99 -26.48 26.66
C ALA A 470 -20.97 -27.65 26.72
N ARG A 471 -20.56 -28.78 27.34
CA ARG A 471 -21.51 -29.81 27.74
C ARG A 471 -22.42 -29.23 28.83
N PRO A 472 -23.75 -29.48 28.79
CA PRO A 472 -24.63 -29.14 29.90
C PRO A 472 -24.29 -30.04 31.09
N ARG A 473 -23.26 -29.70 31.85
CA ARG A 473 -22.97 -30.27 33.16
C ARG A 473 -23.44 -29.27 34.21
N ARG A 474 -24.14 -29.80 35.23
CA ARG A 474 -24.81 -29.18 36.40
C ARG A 474 -23.93 -28.23 37.25
N ALA A 475 -23.23 -27.28 36.64
CA ALA A 475 -22.19 -26.52 37.31
C ALA A 475 -22.35 -25.00 37.17
N VAL A 476 -23.57 -24.49 37.27
CA VAL A 476 -23.84 -23.12 37.74
C VAL A 476 -25.26 -23.15 38.33
N GLY A 477 -25.46 -22.61 39.55
CA GLY A 477 -26.78 -22.39 40.16
C GLY A 477 -27.63 -21.33 39.44
N VAL A 478 -27.56 -21.28 38.11
CA VAL A 478 -28.38 -20.48 37.23
C VAL A 478 -29.34 -21.45 36.57
N HIS A 479 -30.62 -21.38 36.96
CA HIS A 479 -31.69 -22.14 36.32
C HIS A 479 -31.86 -21.62 34.88
N TRP A 480 -31.25 -22.31 33.93
CA TRP A 480 -31.55 -22.07 32.52
C TRP A 480 -32.99 -22.55 32.26
N PRO A 481 -33.90 -21.72 31.70
CA PRO A 481 -35.29 -22.10 31.53
C PRO A 481 -35.41 -23.41 30.75
N ALA A 482 -36.33 -24.29 31.20
CA ALA A 482 -36.45 -25.67 30.73
C ALA A 482 -36.63 -25.79 29.20
N ALA A 483 -37.10 -24.74 28.53
CA ALA A 483 -37.23 -24.62 27.07
C ALA A 483 -35.88 -24.70 26.32
N LEU A 484 -34.76 -24.41 26.97
CA LEU A 484 -33.41 -24.52 26.39
C LEU A 484 -32.61 -25.69 26.99
N ARG A 485 -33.27 -26.74 27.51
CA ARG A 485 -32.60 -28.01 27.74
C ARG A 485 -32.30 -28.63 26.36
N TRP A 486 -31.06 -28.44 25.90
CA TRP A 486 -30.55 -28.97 24.62
C TRP A 486 -30.76 -30.49 24.56
N ARG A 487 -31.85 -30.93 23.92
CA ARG A 487 -32.08 -32.33 23.55
C ARG A 487 -31.07 -32.69 22.47
N SER A 488 -30.13 -33.56 22.80
CA SER A 488 -28.97 -33.99 22.03
C SER A 488 -29.28 -34.83 20.77
N GLY A 489 -30.46 -34.68 20.16
CA GLY A 489 -30.91 -35.48 19.01
C GLY A 489 -30.96 -34.74 17.67
N LEU A 490 -30.89 -33.40 17.65
CA LEU A 490 -30.89 -32.58 16.42
C LEU A 490 -29.50 -31.96 16.24
N GLY A 491 -29.03 -31.84 14.98
CA GLY A 491 -27.66 -31.43 14.58
C GLY A 491 -27.12 -30.08 15.08
N LEU A 492 -27.78 -29.43 16.04
CA LEU A 492 -27.46 -28.15 16.67
C LEU A 492 -26.14 -28.15 17.48
N ALA A 493 -25.66 -29.32 17.94
CA ALA A 493 -24.34 -29.42 18.59
C ALA A 493 -23.17 -29.04 17.66
N ARG A 494 -23.38 -29.11 16.34
CA ARG A 494 -22.39 -28.70 15.33
C ARG A 494 -22.57 -27.24 14.88
N LEU A 495 -23.69 -26.60 15.21
CA LEU A 495 -24.04 -25.24 14.75
C LEU A 495 -22.92 -24.21 15.02
N PRO A 496 -22.30 -24.12 16.22
CA PRO A 496 -21.25 -23.13 16.46
C PRO A 496 -20.00 -23.36 15.60
N VAL A 497 -19.67 -24.62 15.29
CA VAL A 497 -18.56 -24.97 14.40
C VAL A 497 -18.91 -24.63 12.95
N THR A 498 -20.12 -24.96 12.51
CA THR A 498 -20.62 -24.59 11.18
C THR A 498 -20.63 -23.08 10.98
N LEU A 499 -21.08 -22.32 11.99
CA LEU A 499 -21.05 -20.85 11.97
C LEU A 499 -19.61 -20.31 11.91
N ALA A 500 -18.68 -20.88 12.68
CA ALA A 500 -17.27 -20.48 12.62
C ALA A 500 -16.65 -20.76 11.24
N VAL A 501 -16.98 -21.88 10.60
CA VAL A 501 -16.55 -22.21 9.23
C VAL A 501 -17.19 -21.26 8.23
N ALA A 502 -18.49 -20.99 8.33
CA ALA A 502 -19.20 -20.08 7.42
C ALA A 502 -18.64 -18.65 7.51
N VAL A 503 -18.35 -18.16 8.72
CA VAL A 503 -17.67 -16.87 8.92
C VAL A 503 -16.26 -16.89 8.33
N GLY A 504 -15.49 -17.95 8.56
CA GLY A 504 -14.15 -18.07 7.97
C GLY A 504 -14.18 -18.04 6.44
N LEU A 505 -15.16 -18.70 5.81
CA LEU A 505 -15.38 -18.59 4.37
C LEU A 505 -15.79 -17.18 3.96
N ALA A 506 -16.66 -16.51 4.73
CA ALA A 506 -17.05 -15.13 4.43
C ALA A 506 -15.86 -14.16 4.46
N VAL A 507 -14.94 -14.31 5.43
CA VAL A 507 -13.67 -13.56 5.49
C VAL A 507 -12.87 -13.78 4.20
N LEU A 508 -12.65 -15.04 3.80
CA LEU A 508 -11.86 -15.37 2.61
C LEU A 508 -12.54 -14.92 1.30
N VAL A 509 -13.87 -14.93 1.23
CA VAL A 509 -14.60 -14.36 0.09
C VAL A 509 -14.45 -12.84 0.04
N SER A 510 -14.50 -12.17 1.19
CA SER A 510 -14.20 -10.73 1.27
C SER A 510 -12.79 -10.42 0.76
N ASP A 511 -11.80 -11.24 1.12
CA ASP A 511 -10.41 -11.07 0.65
C ASP A 511 -10.27 -11.38 -0.84
N ALA A 512 -10.98 -12.39 -1.35
CA ALA A 512 -11.02 -12.69 -2.78
C ALA A 512 -11.60 -11.53 -3.59
N LEU A 513 -12.65 -10.86 -3.07
CA LEU A 513 -13.21 -9.66 -3.70
C LEU A 513 -12.23 -8.49 -3.67
N ALA A 514 -11.54 -8.27 -2.54
CA ALA A 514 -10.49 -7.25 -2.42
C ALA A 514 -9.33 -7.50 -3.38
N TYR A 515 -8.84 -8.74 -3.45
CA TYR A 515 -7.83 -9.18 -4.41
C TYR A 515 -8.25 -8.92 -5.86
N HIS A 516 -9.51 -9.20 -6.20
CA HIS A 516 -10.03 -9.03 -7.55
C HIS A 516 -10.17 -7.55 -7.95
N HIS A 517 -10.32 -6.65 -6.97
CA HIS A 517 -10.34 -5.19 -7.15
C HIS A 517 -8.97 -4.50 -7.00
N ASP A 518 -7.93 -5.23 -6.59
CA ASP A 518 -6.63 -4.63 -6.27
C ASP A 518 -5.94 -4.03 -7.50
N LYS A 519 -5.33 -2.86 -7.35
CA LYS A 519 -4.60 -2.18 -8.43
C LYS A 519 -3.11 -2.45 -8.31
N LEU A 520 -2.58 -3.24 -9.24
CA LEU A 520 -1.15 -3.53 -9.30
C LEU A 520 -0.35 -2.42 -9.96
N ALA A 521 0.86 -2.17 -9.44
CA ALA A 521 1.78 -1.23 -10.02
C ALA A 521 2.28 -1.67 -11.41
N PRO A 522 2.37 -0.77 -12.39
CA PRO A 522 2.95 -1.07 -13.69
C PRO A 522 4.48 -1.04 -13.60
N ALA A 523 5.09 -2.09 -13.04
CA ALA A 523 6.54 -2.16 -12.77
C ALA A 523 7.41 -1.78 -14.00
N GLY A 524 7.05 -2.25 -15.19
CA GLY A 524 7.77 -1.89 -16.43
C GLY A 524 7.71 -0.39 -16.78
N ARG A 525 6.62 0.31 -16.43
CA ARG A 525 6.50 1.75 -16.60
C ARG A 525 7.35 2.50 -15.57
N MET A 526 7.41 2.00 -14.34
CA MET A 526 8.25 2.55 -13.28
C MET A 526 9.75 2.39 -13.58
N GLN A 527 10.14 1.24 -14.15
CA GLN A 527 11.49 1.04 -14.67
C GLN A 527 11.80 1.99 -15.83
N ALA A 528 10.85 2.23 -16.75
CA ALA A 528 11.03 3.20 -17.82
C ALA A 528 11.15 4.65 -17.31
N LEU A 529 10.50 4.96 -16.18
CA LEU A 529 10.67 6.25 -15.50
C LEU A 529 12.07 6.39 -14.89
N ALA A 530 12.59 5.34 -14.26
CA ALA A 530 13.98 5.34 -13.77
C ALA A 530 15.00 5.44 -14.92
N ASP A 531 14.73 4.76 -16.04
CA ASP A 531 15.56 4.80 -17.25
C ASP A 531 15.63 6.19 -17.89
N VAL A 532 14.48 6.85 -18.10
CA VAL A 532 14.47 8.20 -18.69
C VAL A 532 15.20 9.21 -17.81
N ALA A 533 15.09 9.08 -16.48
CA ALA A 533 15.73 9.97 -15.52
C ALA A 533 17.28 9.87 -15.54
N LYS A 534 17.85 8.71 -15.89
CA LYS A 534 19.32 8.53 -15.99
C LYS A 534 19.95 9.33 -17.12
N HIS A 535 19.16 9.75 -18.10
CA HIS A 535 19.61 10.54 -19.25
C HIS A 535 19.59 12.06 -18.98
N ALA A 536 19.11 12.46 -17.79
CA ALA A 536 19.28 13.81 -17.28
C ALA A 536 20.65 13.92 -16.59
N HIS A 537 21.65 14.50 -17.25
CA HIS A 537 22.96 14.73 -16.65
C HIS A 537 23.01 16.09 -15.96
N THR A 538 22.24 16.27 -14.88
CA THR A 538 22.12 17.56 -14.18
C THR A 538 21.95 17.41 -12.67
N GLN A 539 22.43 18.41 -11.93
CA GLN A 539 22.14 18.62 -10.51
C GLN A 539 21.05 19.67 -10.28
N SER A 540 20.55 20.30 -11.34
CA SER A 540 19.41 21.22 -11.29
C SER A 540 18.10 20.44 -11.29
N LEU A 541 17.03 21.11 -10.87
CA LEU A 541 15.69 20.54 -10.89
C LEU A 541 15.23 20.19 -12.31
N VAL A 542 14.67 19.00 -12.47
CA VAL A 542 14.04 18.50 -13.69
C VAL A 542 12.53 18.57 -13.53
N LEU A 543 11.83 19.18 -14.49
CA LEU A 543 10.37 19.24 -14.48
C LEU A 543 9.78 17.89 -14.90
N PHE A 544 8.85 17.35 -14.11
CA PHE A 544 8.08 16.17 -14.45
C PHE A 544 6.59 16.53 -14.46
N THR A 545 5.95 16.42 -15.63
CA THR A 545 4.61 17.00 -15.88
C THR A 545 3.44 16.05 -15.60
N GLU A 546 3.70 14.75 -15.62
CA GLU A 546 2.71 13.73 -15.25
C GLU A 546 2.50 13.73 -13.72
N TYR A 547 1.25 13.57 -13.29
CA TYR A 547 0.95 13.24 -11.89
C TYR A 547 1.35 11.79 -11.62
N GLU A 548 2.59 11.60 -11.16
CA GLU A 548 3.15 10.32 -10.73
C GLU A 548 3.89 10.51 -9.41
N GLU A 549 3.24 10.13 -8.31
CA GLU A 549 3.83 10.26 -6.98
C GLU A 549 5.06 9.36 -6.82
N PHE A 550 5.16 8.25 -7.56
CA PHE A 550 6.33 7.38 -7.52
C PHE A 550 7.55 7.96 -8.26
N ALA A 551 7.41 9.05 -9.01
CA ALA A 551 8.52 9.71 -9.70
C ALA A 551 9.61 10.17 -8.73
N ARG A 552 9.24 10.64 -7.53
CA ARG A 552 10.20 11.01 -6.48
C ARG A 552 11.15 9.88 -6.11
N TYR A 553 10.71 8.63 -6.23
CA TYR A 553 11.51 7.45 -5.93
C TYR A 553 12.20 6.89 -7.18
N PHE A 554 11.46 6.62 -8.27
CA PHE A 554 12.05 5.98 -9.44
C PHE A 554 12.98 6.91 -10.23
N ALA A 555 12.73 8.22 -10.21
CA ALA A 555 13.60 9.22 -10.85
C ALA A 555 14.63 9.83 -9.89
N ARG A 556 14.89 9.21 -8.72
CA ARG A 556 15.81 9.73 -7.68
C ARG A 556 17.27 9.91 -8.12
N SER A 557 17.65 9.43 -9.31
CA SER A 557 18.95 9.70 -9.90
C SER A 557 19.16 11.17 -10.24
N VAL A 558 18.09 11.96 -10.32
CA VAL A 558 18.13 13.41 -10.50
C VAL A 558 17.13 14.14 -9.60
N PRO A 559 17.33 15.44 -9.33
CA PRO A 559 16.39 16.23 -8.54
C PRO A 559 15.12 16.49 -9.36
N VAL A 560 14.04 15.74 -9.10
CA VAL A 560 12.77 15.91 -9.84
C VAL A 560 11.79 16.82 -9.11
N ASN A 561 11.10 17.66 -9.88
CA ASN A 561 9.92 18.42 -9.48
C ASN A 561 8.68 17.87 -10.21
N THR A 562 7.92 17.00 -9.53
CA THR A 562 6.60 16.54 -10.01
C THR A 562 5.58 17.65 -9.79
N GLN A 563 5.27 18.40 -10.84
CA GLN A 563 4.69 19.75 -10.68
C GLN A 563 3.30 19.82 -10.02
N SER A 564 2.52 18.75 -10.12
CA SER A 564 1.17 18.61 -9.56
C SER A 564 1.11 17.86 -8.22
N ASP A 565 2.26 17.47 -7.68
CA ASP A 565 2.40 16.85 -6.37
C ASP A 565 2.30 17.90 -5.24
N THR A 566 1.74 17.52 -4.10
CA THR A 566 1.73 18.39 -2.91
C THR A 566 3.12 18.61 -2.32
N LEU A 567 4.05 17.69 -2.57
CA LEU A 567 5.45 17.78 -2.13
C LEU A 567 6.40 18.32 -3.21
N ALA A 568 5.85 18.98 -4.24
CA ALA A 568 6.66 19.65 -5.25
C ALA A 568 7.38 20.86 -4.63
N PRO A 569 8.72 20.97 -4.69
CA PRO A 569 9.44 22.14 -4.18
C PRO A 569 9.10 23.43 -4.95
N TYR A 570 8.70 23.30 -6.22
CA TYR A 570 8.26 24.39 -7.10
C TYR A 570 6.91 24.02 -7.73
N PRO A 571 5.79 24.37 -7.08
CA PRO A 571 4.45 24.05 -7.56
C PRO A 571 4.21 24.55 -8.99
N VAL A 572 3.39 23.81 -9.75
CA VAL A 572 3.00 24.19 -11.11
C VAL A 572 2.44 25.62 -11.16
N GLN A 573 2.85 26.38 -12.17
CA GLN A 573 2.30 27.71 -12.43
C GLN A 573 1.50 27.70 -13.73
N LEU A 574 0.18 27.58 -13.58
CA LEU A 574 -0.75 27.51 -14.70
C LEU A 574 -1.10 28.89 -15.24
N ARG A 575 -1.32 28.99 -16.56
CA ARG A 575 -1.86 30.18 -17.22
C ARG A 575 -3.26 30.54 -16.71
N LYS A 576 -4.03 29.54 -16.31
CA LYS A 576 -5.33 29.67 -15.66
C LYS A 576 -5.31 28.88 -14.34
N PRO A 577 -5.47 29.54 -13.18
CA PRO A 577 -5.51 28.86 -11.90
C PRO A 577 -6.62 27.81 -11.83
N GLN A 578 -6.30 26.62 -11.34
CA GLN A 578 -7.23 25.52 -11.11
C GLN A 578 -6.65 24.55 -10.08
N ARG A 579 -7.43 23.53 -9.70
CA ARG A 579 -6.97 22.46 -8.80
C ARG A 579 -5.85 21.66 -9.47
N THR A 580 -4.75 21.43 -8.75
CA THR A 580 -3.53 20.81 -9.30
C THR A 580 -3.34 19.37 -8.87
N PHE A 581 -3.56 19.05 -7.59
CA PHE A 581 -3.34 17.72 -7.06
C PHE A 581 -4.26 16.67 -7.71
N GLY A 582 -3.66 15.58 -8.19
CA GLY A 582 -4.34 14.48 -8.87
C GLY A 582 -4.46 14.64 -10.40
N PHE A 583 -3.88 15.71 -10.97
CA PHE A 583 -4.00 16.03 -12.39
C PHE A 583 -2.62 16.16 -13.05
N SER A 584 -2.53 15.66 -14.28
CA SER A 584 -1.40 15.98 -15.17
C SER A 584 -1.74 17.21 -16.00
N PHE A 585 -0.78 18.09 -16.23
CA PHE A 585 -0.96 19.28 -17.06
C PHE A 585 -0.04 19.21 -18.27
N ASP A 586 -0.62 19.53 -19.42
CA ASP A 586 0.15 19.76 -20.63
C ASP A 586 0.94 21.07 -20.53
N LEU A 587 2.10 21.15 -21.18
CA LEU A 587 2.97 22.32 -21.15
C LEU A 587 2.28 23.60 -21.65
N ASP A 588 1.30 23.48 -22.56
CA ASP A 588 0.53 24.62 -23.06
C ASP A 588 -0.39 25.23 -22.00
N LEU A 589 -0.69 24.51 -20.91
CA LEU A 589 -1.40 25.05 -19.74
C LEU A 589 -0.46 25.76 -18.77
N ASP A 590 0.82 25.43 -18.79
CA ASP A 590 1.83 26.00 -17.93
C ASP A 590 2.29 27.36 -18.45
N ARG A 591 2.71 28.25 -17.55
CA ARG A 591 3.31 29.52 -17.96
C ARG A 591 4.70 29.26 -18.55
N LEU A 592 5.03 29.99 -19.62
CA LEU A 592 6.32 29.84 -20.32
C LEU A 592 7.51 30.09 -19.40
N ASP A 593 7.46 31.13 -18.56
CA ASP A 593 8.52 31.48 -17.62
C ASP A 593 8.78 30.39 -16.57
N TYR A 594 7.72 29.66 -16.18
CA TYR A 594 7.85 28.48 -15.32
C TYR A 594 8.53 27.32 -16.05
N VAL A 595 8.06 26.95 -17.25
CA VAL A 595 8.65 25.85 -18.03
C VAL A 595 10.12 26.11 -18.34
N GLU A 596 10.44 27.32 -18.79
CA GLU A 596 11.81 27.71 -19.12
C GLU A 596 12.74 27.77 -17.89
N SER A 597 12.22 27.86 -16.67
CA SER A 597 13.05 27.85 -15.46
C SER A 597 13.76 26.50 -15.22
N PHE A 598 13.34 25.44 -15.91
CA PHE A 598 13.92 24.10 -15.81
C PHE A 598 14.82 23.78 -17.01
N PRO A 599 16.06 23.29 -16.79
CA PRO A 599 16.96 22.90 -17.87
C PRO A 599 16.55 21.60 -18.55
N TYR A 600 15.75 20.76 -17.90
CA TYR A 600 15.25 19.50 -18.44
C TYR A 600 13.77 19.31 -18.12
N LEU A 601 13.05 18.71 -19.07
CA LEU A 601 11.65 18.33 -18.94
C LEU A 601 11.53 16.82 -19.19
N VAL A 602 10.81 16.11 -18.35
CA VAL A 602 10.40 14.73 -18.58
C VAL A 602 8.90 14.70 -18.80
N LEU A 603 8.51 14.23 -19.99
CA LEU A 603 7.13 14.20 -20.44
C LEU A 603 6.65 12.78 -20.64
N ARG A 604 5.38 12.56 -20.33
CA ARG A 604 4.64 11.36 -20.71
C ARG A 604 4.37 11.36 -22.20
N ARG A 605 4.71 10.28 -22.90
CA ARG A 605 4.35 10.11 -24.33
C ARG A 605 2.84 10.00 -24.49
N SER A 606 2.29 10.80 -25.38
CA SER A 606 0.86 10.88 -25.64
C SER A 606 0.63 11.42 -27.07
N PRO A 607 -0.41 10.95 -27.79
CA PRO A 607 -0.84 11.57 -29.05
C PRO A 607 -1.44 12.97 -28.85
N ALA A 608 -1.70 13.35 -27.60
CA ALA A 608 -2.33 14.61 -27.20
C ALA A 608 -1.37 15.55 -26.44
N ALA A 609 -0.10 15.18 -26.26
CA ALA A 609 0.88 16.04 -25.58
C ALA A 609 1.46 17.07 -26.54
N SER A 610 1.50 18.33 -26.12
CA SER A 610 2.14 19.41 -26.84
C SER A 610 3.66 19.23 -26.86
N ARG A 611 4.29 19.60 -27.97
CA ARG A 611 5.76 19.64 -28.05
C ARG A 611 6.27 20.70 -27.07
N PRO A 612 7.40 20.47 -26.37
CA PRO A 612 8.10 21.54 -25.66
C PRO A 612 8.38 22.79 -26.52
N PRO A 613 8.66 23.94 -25.91
CA PRO A 613 8.98 25.18 -26.63
C PRO A 613 10.14 25.06 -27.65
N ALA A 614 10.29 26.01 -28.57
CA ALA A 614 11.27 25.91 -29.67
C ALA A 614 12.73 25.75 -29.22
N ASN A 615 13.07 26.22 -28.01
CA ASN A 615 14.39 26.10 -27.41
C ASN A 615 14.60 24.81 -26.62
N PHE A 616 13.72 23.82 -26.75
CA PHE A 616 13.95 22.49 -26.22
C PHE A 616 14.20 21.47 -27.34
N SER A 617 15.19 20.62 -27.11
CA SER A 617 15.55 19.48 -27.97
C SER A 617 15.37 18.15 -27.25
N LEU A 618 14.88 17.14 -27.98
CA LEU A 618 14.67 15.79 -27.46
C LEU A 618 16.04 15.12 -27.28
N VAL A 619 16.32 14.64 -26.07
CA VAL A 619 17.58 13.95 -25.74
C VAL A 619 17.41 12.45 -25.81
N TYR A 620 16.34 11.93 -25.21
CA TYR A 620 16.09 10.50 -25.13
C TYR A 620 14.60 10.20 -25.06
N ARG A 621 14.23 9.00 -25.53
CA ARG A 621 12.86 8.51 -25.56
C ARG A 621 12.83 7.01 -25.32
N ASN A 622 11.93 6.55 -24.46
CA ASN A 622 11.58 5.14 -24.33
C ASN A 622 10.10 4.89 -24.63
N ARG A 623 9.56 3.75 -24.21
CA ARG A 623 8.16 3.36 -24.47
C ARG A 623 7.15 4.37 -23.89
N TYR A 624 7.47 4.98 -22.76
CA TYR A 624 6.51 5.74 -21.95
C TYR A 624 6.87 7.21 -21.82
N TYR A 625 8.16 7.54 -21.85
CA TYR A 625 8.65 8.86 -21.50
C TYR A 625 9.59 9.43 -22.54
N GLU A 626 9.62 10.75 -22.59
CA GLU A 626 10.56 11.56 -23.34
C GLU A 626 11.27 12.51 -22.37
N ILE A 627 12.55 12.76 -22.61
CA ILE A 627 13.30 13.79 -21.91
C ILE A 627 13.85 14.80 -22.89
N TRP A 628 13.62 16.07 -22.57
CA TRP A 628 13.97 17.23 -23.36
C TRP A 628 14.93 18.11 -22.57
N ARG A 629 15.90 18.72 -23.27
CA ARG A 629 16.88 19.65 -22.71
C ARG A 629 16.63 21.04 -23.27
N ARG A 630 16.72 22.05 -22.40
CA ARG A 630 16.71 23.46 -22.79
C ARG A 630 18.04 23.83 -23.43
N ASP A 631 17.99 24.35 -24.65
CA ASP A 631 19.11 24.95 -25.35
C ASP A 631 19.10 26.48 -25.12
N ALA A 632 20.26 27.13 -25.25
CA ALA A 632 20.39 28.57 -24.99
C ALA A 632 19.68 29.44 -26.05
N GLN A 633 19.46 28.90 -27.25
CA GLN A 633 18.80 29.58 -28.36
C GLN A 633 17.76 28.64 -29.01
N PRO A 634 16.68 29.20 -29.57
CA PRO A 634 16.34 30.62 -29.58
C PRO A 634 15.84 31.14 -28.22
N SER A 635 15.82 32.46 -28.02
CA SER A 635 15.06 33.09 -26.94
C SER A 635 13.59 33.18 -27.32
N ILE A 636 12.67 32.80 -26.43
CA ILE A 636 11.23 32.80 -26.69
C ILE A 636 10.61 34.04 -26.07
N LEU A 637 10.06 34.91 -26.93
CA LEU A 637 9.50 36.20 -26.52
C LEU A 637 8.02 36.10 -26.19
N ALA A 638 7.30 35.23 -26.90
CA ALA A 638 5.88 34.99 -26.70
C ALA A 638 5.52 33.59 -27.20
N HIS A 639 4.59 32.94 -26.49
CA HIS A 639 4.11 31.60 -26.82
C HIS A 639 2.57 31.61 -26.84
N LEU A 640 2.02 31.30 -28.01
CA LEU A 640 0.59 31.12 -28.26
C LEU A 640 0.26 29.61 -28.25
N PRO A 641 -0.35 29.10 -27.17
CA PRO A 641 -0.72 27.69 -27.08
C PRO A 641 -1.95 27.41 -27.95
N LEU A 642 -1.95 26.28 -28.67
CA LEU A 642 -3.05 25.87 -29.56
C LEU A 642 -3.45 24.39 -29.33
N GLN A 643 -3.35 23.89 -28.11
CA GLN A 643 -3.95 22.59 -27.77
C GLN A 643 -5.49 22.60 -27.68
N GLY A 644 -6.09 21.42 -27.82
CA GLY A 644 -7.51 21.13 -27.57
C GLY A 644 -7.72 20.11 -26.45
N LEU A 645 -8.98 19.73 -26.21
CA LEU A 645 -9.28 18.63 -25.28
C LEU A 645 -8.82 17.31 -25.91
N ASP A 646 -7.94 16.56 -25.24
CA ASP A 646 -7.39 15.28 -25.72
C ASP A 646 -6.66 15.36 -27.08
N THR A 647 -6.18 16.54 -27.48
CA THR A 647 -5.41 16.73 -28.70
C THR A 647 -4.41 17.87 -28.54
N ALA A 648 -3.20 17.70 -29.07
CA ALA A 648 -2.16 18.73 -29.08
C ALA A 648 -2.36 19.74 -30.22
N VAL A 649 -3.57 19.87 -30.78
CA VAL A 649 -3.79 20.64 -32.01
C VAL A 649 -5.12 21.38 -32.01
N ALA A 650 -5.09 22.64 -32.43
CA ALA A 650 -6.26 23.46 -32.68
C ALA A 650 -6.04 24.39 -33.89
N SER A 651 -7.14 24.90 -34.44
CA SER A 651 -7.08 25.87 -35.53
C SER A 651 -6.56 27.22 -35.01
N ALA A 652 -5.46 27.70 -35.57
CA ALA A 652 -4.82 28.95 -35.16
C ALA A 652 -5.72 30.18 -35.45
N PRO A 653 -6.26 30.87 -34.42
CA PRO A 653 -7.16 31.99 -34.63
C PRO A 653 -6.40 33.18 -35.24
N CYS A 654 -6.78 33.61 -36.44
CA CYS A 654 -6.00 34.60 -37.20
C CYS A 654 -5.80 35.94 -36.44
N ALA A 655 -6.76 36.33 -35.59
CA ALA A 655 -6.64 37.50 -34.73
C ALA A 655 -5.57 37.36 -33.63
N GLN A 656 -5.30 36.14 -33.13
CA GLN A 656 -4.23 35.87 -32.16
C GLN A 656 -2.88 35.82 -32.86
N VAL A 657 -2.79 35.15 -34.01
CA VAL A 657 -1.57 35.11 -34.84
C VAL A 657 -1.15 36.52 -35.26
N ARG A 658 -2.11 37.36 -35.69
CA ARG A 658 -1.85 38.77 -36.04
C ARG A 658 -1.28 39.55 -34.86
N ARG A 659 -1.82 39.36 -33.66
CA ARG A 659 -1.35 40.04 -32.44
C ARG A 659 0.08 39.62 -32.10
N LEU A 660 0.37 38.33 -32.20
CA LEU A 660 1.70 37.77 -31.97
C LEU A 660 2.72 38.37 -32.96
N ALA A 661 2.36 38.44 -34.25
CA ALA A 661 3.21 39.02 -35.29
C ALA A 661 3.41 40.54 -35.15
N ALA A 662 2.35 41.28 -34.77
CA ALA A 662 2.42 42.74 -34.59
C ALA A 662 3.29 43.17 -33.40
N ALA A 663 3.51 42.28 -32.42
CA ALA A 663 4.36 42.53 -31.26
C ALA A 663 5.86 42.23 -31.53
N ALA A 664 6.19 41.62 -32.66
CA ALA A 664 7.55 41.23 -33.00
C ALA A 664 8.39 42.44 -33.45
N ARG A 665 9.69 42.41 -33.12
CA ARG A 665 10.69 43.44 -33.45
C ARG A 665 11.51 43.05 -34.69
N PRO A 666 12.25 43.98 -35.31
CA PRO A 666 13.21 43.63 -36.35
C PRO A 666 14.21 42.56 -35.87
N GLY A 667 14.38 41.49 -36.65
CA GLY A 667 15.23 40.34 -36.30
C GLY A 667 14.47 39.15 -35.66
N ASP A 668 13.27 39.37 -35.16
CA ASP A 668 12.43 38.29 -34.61
C ASP A 668 11.87 37.39 -35.73
N ARG A 669 11.54 36.15 -35.37
CA ARG A 669 10.93 35.17 -36.26
C ARG A 669 9.70 34.53 -35.62
N LEU A 670 8.83 33.99 -36.45
CA LEU A 670 7.74 33.11 -36.01
C LEU A 670 8.18 31.66 -36.15
N VAL A 671 7.88 30.85 -35.14
CA VAL A 671 8.06 29.40 -35.15
C VAL A 671 6.72 28.75 -34.86
N ALA A 672 6.30 27.80 -35.68
CA ALA A 672 5.09 27.03 -35.44
C ALA A 672 5.43 25.55 -35.29
N ALA A 673 4.92 24.91 -34.23
CA ALA A 673 4.98 23.47 -34.09
C ALA A 673 3.88 22.83 -34.94
N VAL A 674 4.32 21.98 -35.88
CA VAL A 674 3.43 21.19 -36.74
C VAL A 674 3.42 19.76 -36.20
N PRO A 675 2.32 19.34 -35.56
CA PRO A 675 2.21 18.02 -34.95
C PRO A 675 2.01 16.94 -36.03
N ALA A 676 2.26 15.68 -35.64
CA ALA A 676 1.90 14.54 -36.47
C ALA A 676 0.37 14.45 -36.62
N PRO A 677 -0.17 14.11 -37.82
CA PRO A 677 -1.60 13.88 -37.98
C PRO A 677 -2.15 12.83 -37.01
N VAL A 678 -3.24 13.17 -36.31
CA VAL A 678 -3.97 12.27 -35.40
C VAL A 678 -5.44 12.25 -35.80
N VAL A 679 -6.03 11.05 -35.82
CA VAL A 679 -7.48 10.86 -35.92
C VAL A 679 -7.97 10.04 -34.74
N GLN A 680 -9.17 10.31 -34.24
CA GLN A 680 -9.68 9.71 -33.01
C GLN A 680 -11.04 9.07 -33.21
N PHE A 681 -11.23 7.92 -32.55
CA PHE A 681 -12.52 7.29 -32.34
C PHE A 681 -12.93 7.44 -30.87
N HIS A 682 -14.09 8.03 -30.62
CA HIS A 682 -14.62 8.27 -29.28
C HIS A 682 -15.65 7.18 -28.92
N PRO A 683 -15.32 6.22 -28.02
CA PRO A 683 -16.26 5.15 -27.67
C PRO A 683 -17.52 5.68 -26.98
N GLU A 684 -17.44 6.83 -26.31
CA GLU A 684 -18.61 7.45 -25.67
C GLU A 684 -19.70 7.89 -26.68
N GLN A 685 -19.33 8.14 -27.94
CA GLN A 685 -20.20 8.61 -29.02
C GLN A 685 -20.60 7.47 -29.98
N ALA A 686 -20.03 6.27 -29.78
CA ALA A 686 -20.29 5.11 -30.63
C ALA A 686 -21.75 4.63 -30.48
N ARG A 687 -22.44 4.48 -31.62
CA ARG A 687 -23.79 3.90 -31.67
C ARG A 687 -23.79 2.40 -31.39
N ASP A 688 -22.78 1.70 -31.90
CA ASP A 688 -22.54 0.28 -31.62
C ASP A 688 -21.61 0.14 -30.42
N ARG A 689 -22.17 0.29 -29.23
CA ARG A 689 -21.48 0.14 -27.95
C ARG A 689 -22.28 -0.77 -27.02
N SER A 690 -21.59 -1.65 -26.30
CA SER A 690 -22.20 -2.49 -25.26
C SER A 690 -22.93 -1.66 -24.21
N TYR A 691 -24.10 -2.14 -23.76
CA TYR A 691 -24.96 -1.44 -22.81
C TYR A 691 -24.27 -1.12 -21.47
N GLY A 692 -23.44 -2.03 -20.97
CA GLY A 692 -22.66 -1.86 -19.73
C GLY A 692 -21.48 -0.88 -19.83
N TRP A 693 -21.25 -0.27 -21.00
CA TRP A 693 -20.28 0.81 -21.18
C TRP A 693 -21.04 2.13 -21.16
N GLN A 694 -21.07 2.80 -20.01
CA GLN A 694 -21.82 4.05 -19.86
C GLN A 694 -20.88 5.25 -19.96
N PRO A 695 -21.33 6.39 -20.52
CA PRO A 695 -20.52 7.61 -20.51
C PRO A 695 -20.10 7.97 -19.08
N ASN A 696 -18.83 8.32 -18.91
CA ASN A 696 -18.31 8.68 -17.60
C ASN A 696 -18.62 10.15 -17.29
N PRO A 697 -19.47 10.46 -16.29
CA PRO A 697 -19.79 11.85 -15.96
C PRO A 697 -18.61 12.61 -15.35
N ALA A 698 -17.61 11.90 -14.79
CA ALA A 698 -16.45 12.52 -14.15
C ALA A 698 -15.32 12.84 -15.14
N VAL A 699 -15.23 12.12 -16.26
CA VAL A 699 -14.18 12.28 -17.26
C VAL A 699 -14.79 12.28 -18.66
N PRO A 700 -15.06 13.46 -19.24
CA PRO A 700 -15.53 13.59 -20.61
C PRO A 700 -14.58 12.90 -21.61
N GLY A 701 -15.13 12.35 -22.69
CA GLY A 701 -14.38 11.58 -23.68
C GLY A 701 -14.34 10.07 -23.40
N THR A 702 -14.87 9.60 -22.26
CA THR A 702 -14.62 8.25 -21.75
C THR A 702 -15.88 7.49 -21.32
N VAL A 703 -15.75 6.17 -21.23
CA VAL A 703 -16.79 5.26 -20.74
C VAL A 703 -16.32 4.49 -19.51
N LEU A 704 -17.22 4.30 -18.56
CA LEU A 704 -17.07 3.36 -17.44
C LEU A 704 -17.46 1.96 -17.92
N THR A 705 -16.60 0.97 -17.70
CA THR A 705 -16.81 -0.39 -18.21
C THR A 705 -17.19 -1.36 -17.10
N ILE A 706 -18.48 -1.41 -16.78
CA ILE A 706 -19.02 -2.29 -15.74
C ILE A 706 -18.84 -3.75 -16.16
N ASP A 707 -19.19 -4.05 -17.42
CA ASP A 707 -19.15 -5.40 -17.98
C ASP A 707 -18.11 -5.57 -19.11
N PRO A 708 -17.72 -6.82 -19.44
CA PRO A 708 -17.19 -7.17 -20.75
C PRO A 708 -17.98 -6.50 -21.88
N GLY A 709 -17.31 -6.06 -22.93
CA GLY A 709 -18.00 -5.38 -24.01
C GLY A 709 -17.08 -4.85 -25.10
N GLN A 710 -17.67 -4.07 -25.99
CA GLN A 710 -17.00 -3.46 -27.12
C GLN A 710 -17.65 -2.13 -27.51
N ALA A 711 -16.89 -1.31 -28.23
CA ALA A 711 -17.37 -0.15 -28.96
C ALA A 711 -16.79 -0.17 -30.37
N ARG A 712 -17.64 0.05 -31.38
CA ARG A 712 -17.26 0.05 -32.80
C ARG A 712 -17.63 1.36 -33.49
N GLY A 713 -16.85 1.71 -34.50
CA GLY A 713 -17.09 2.86 -35.35
C GLY A 713 -16.15 2.88 -36.53
N THR A 714 -16.01 4.04 -37.15
CA THR A 714 -15.11 4.28 -38.27
C THR A 714 -14.27 5.52 -38.02
N VAL A 715 -13.06 5.55 -38.58
CA VAL A 715 -12.19 6.73 -38.63
C VAL A 715 -11.72 6.96 -40.05
N ASP A 716 -11.64 8.23 -40.46
CA ASP A 716 -11.17 8.59 -41.79
C ASP A 716 -9.72 9.07 -41.71
N VAL A 717 -8.85 8.32 -42.37
CA VAL A 717 -7.41 8.60 -42.43
C VAL A 717 -7.09 9.36 -43.71
N ALA A 718 -6.56 10.57 -43.60
CA ALA A 718 -6.30 11.42 -44.76
C ALA A 718 -5.04 11.05 -45.56
N ARG A 719 -4.08 10.33 -44.96
CA ARG A 719 -2.76 10.01 -45.57
C ARG A 719 -2.40 8.55 -45.35
N SER A 720 -1.90 7.89 -46.38
CA SER A 720 -1.34 6.55 -46.23
C SER A 720 -0.05 6.59 -45.41
N GLY A 721 0.18 5.61 -44.54
CA GLY A 721 1.39 5.51 -43.73
C GLY A 721 1.27 4.54 -42.55
N THR A 722 2.28 4.53 -41.69
CA THR A 722 2.25 3.73 -40.45
C THR A 722 1.72 4.59 -39.30
N TYR A 723 0.69 4.10 -38.64
CA TYR A 723 0.01 4.76 -37.53
C TYR A 723 0.28 4.02 -36.22
N ALA A 724 0.63 4.77 -35.18
CA ALA A 724 0.62 4.29 -33.81
C ALA A 724 -0.81 4.33 -33.27
N ALA A 725 -1.30 3.21 -32.75
CA ALA A 725 -2.60 3.13 -32.08
C ALA A 725 -2.43 3.38 -30.58
N TRP A 726 -3.14 4.37 -30.04
CA TRP A 726 -3.11 4.77 -28.64
C TRP A 726 -4.51 4.71 -28.05
N VAL A 727 -4.63 4.29 -26.79
CA VAL A 727 -5.91 4.31 -26.07
C VAL A 727 -5.73 5.13 -24.81
N ARG A 728 -6.62 6.11 -24.60
CA ARG A 728 -6.69 6.89 -23.36
C ARG A 728 -7.43 6.08 -22.31
N GLY A 729 -6.96 6.08 -21.06
CA GLY A 729 -7.69 5.39 -19.99
C GLY A 729 -6.81 4.74 -18.93
N ASP A 730 -7.47 4.02 -18.02
CA ASP A 730 -6.88 3.18 -16.97
C ASP A 730 -7.27 1.72 -17.24
N PHE A 731 -6.29 0.82 -17.41
CA PHE A 731 -6.52 -0.51 -17.97
C PHE A 731 -6.07 -1.61 -17.01
N PRO A 732 -6.72 -1.78 -15.83
CA PRO A 732 -6.41 -2.88 -14.91
C PRO A 732 -6.67 -4.25 -15.57
N ARG A 733 -7.42 -4.25 -16.68
CA ARG A 733 -7.68 -5.38 -17.54
C ARG A 733 -7.28 -5.08 -18.98
N ARG A 734 -7.00 -6.13 -19.75
CA ARG A 734 -6.57 -5.95 -21.14
C ARG A 734 -7.72 -5.41 -22.00
N VAL A 735 -7.43 -4.41 -22.82
CA VAL A 735 -8.33 -3.91 -23.87
C VAL A 735 -7.65 -4.10 -25.22
N LEU A 736 -8.36 -4.73 -26.14
CA LEU A 736 -7.91 -5.00 -27.49
C LEU A 736 -8.33 -3.85 -28.40
N ALA A 737 -7.41 -3.38 -29.24
CA ALA A 737 -7.68 -2.42 -30.30
C ALA A 737 -7.57 -3.12 -31.65
N SER A 738 -8.65 -3.08 -32.45
CA SER A 738 -8.69 -3.66 -33.79
C SER A 738 -9.01 -2.60 -34.83
N ILE A 739 -8.36 -2.71 -35.99
CA ILE A 739 -8.57 -1.86 -37.17
C ILE A 739 -8.73 -2.81 -38.37
N ASP A 740 -9.72 -2.56 -39.24
CA ASP A 740 -10.02 -3.40 -40.42
C ASP A 740 -10.24 -4.88 -40.06
N GLY A 741 -10.89 -5.14 -38.91
CA GLY A 741 -11.15 -6.49 -38.40
C GLY A 741 -9.91 -7.23 -37.87
N ARG A 742 -8.73 -6.59 -37.86
CA ARG A 742 -7.48 -7.17 -37.34
C ARG A 742 -7.09 -6.51 -36.02
N THR A 743 -6.77 -7.31 -35.02
CA THR A 743 -6.25 -6.79 -33.75
C THR A 743 -4.83 -6.24 -33.96
N VAL A 744 -4.69 -4.92 -33.83
CA VAL A 744 -3.43 -4.20 -33.98
C VAL A 744 -2.60 -4.26 -32.72
N GLY A 745 -3.25 -4.41 -31.56
CA GLY A 745 -2.56 -4.61 -30.30
C GLY A 745 -3.49 -4.54 -29.10
N GLN A 746 -2.90 -4.37 -27.93
CA GLN A 746 -3.63 -4.31 -26.66
C GLN A 746 -2.97 -3.33 -25.69
N VAL A 747 -3.79 -2.75 -24.82
CA VAL A 747 -3.34 -1.96 -23.66
C VAL A 747 -3.66 -2.72 -22.38
N TYR A 748 -2.75 -2.64 -21.41
CA TYR A 748 -2.86 -3.28 -20.11
C TYR A 748 -1.94 -2.58 -19.10
N GLY A 749 -2.41 -2.47 -17.86
CA GLY A 749 -1.72 -1.88 -16.73
C GLY A 749 -2.41 -0.62 -16.22
N VAL A 750 -2.40 -0.45 -14.89
CA VAL A 750 -2.96 0.73 -14.24
C VAL A 750 -2.22 1.98 -14.72
N ASN A 751 -2.99 3.00 -15.13
CA ASN A 751 -2.47 4.23 -15.69
C ASN A 751 -2.74 5.41 -14.74
N THR A 752 -1.96 6.47 -14.90
CA THR A 752 -2.25 7.75 -14.24
C THR A 752 -3.47 8.41 -14.90
N PRO A 753 -4.30 9.14 -14.14
CA PRO A 753 -5.52 9.73 -14.68
C PRO A 753 -5.28 10.61 -15.92
N GLY A 754 -6.08 10.38 -16.96
CA GLY A 754 -6.05 11.16 -18.20
C GLY A 754 -4.97 10.77 -19.21
N GLN A 755 -4.09 9.81 -18.89
CA GLN A 755 -2.99 9.41 -19.76
C GLN A 755 -3.35 8.34 -20.81
N TRP A 756 -2.42 8.14 -21.73
CA TRP A 756 -2.54 7.23 -22.87
C TRP A 756 -1.57 6.05 -22.77
N LEU A 757 -1.96 4.91 -23.33
CA LEU A 757 -1.08 3.77 -23.58
C LEU A 757 -1.08 3.42 -25.08
N GLN A 758 0.11 3.14 -25.61
CA GLN A 758 0.25 2.66 -26.98
C GLN A 758 -0.12 1.17 -27.05
N ALA A 759 -1.13 0.84 -27.86
CA ALA A 759 -1.59 -0.52 -28.11
C ALA A 759 -0.69 -1.25 -29.12
N GLY A 760 -0.28 -0.56 -30.19
CA GLY A 760 0.45 -1.16 -31.31
C GLY A 760 0.75 -0.17 -32.44
N SER A 761 1.08 -0.69 -33.62
CA SER A 761 1.26 0.10 -34.85
C SER A 761 0.67 -0.65 -36.05
N VAL A 762 0.11 0.08 -37.00
CA VAL A 762 -0.59 -0.48 -38.17
C VAL A 762 -0.32 0.38 -39.40
N ALA A 763 -0.10 -0.25 -40.55
CA ALA A 763 -0.04 0.44 -41.83
C ALA A 763 -1.45 0.64 -42.38
N LEU A 764 -1.81 1.87 -42.73
CA LEU A 764 -3.13 2.24 -43.24
C LEU A 764 -2.99 2.99 -44.55
N SER A 765 -3.93 2.76 -45.47
CA SER A 765 -4.13 3.61 -46.64
C SER A 765 -4.92 4.86 -46.27
N SER A 766 -4.91 5.89 -47.12
CA SER A 766 -5.91 6.95 -47.02
C SER A 766 -7.30 6.38 -47.28
N GLY A 767 -8.28 6.69 -46.43
CA GLY A 767 -9.65 6.20 -46.55
C GLY A 767 -10.34 6.00 -45.21
N SER A 768 -11.54 5.42 -45.25
CA SER A 768 -12.32 5.07 -44.06
C SER A 768 -11.95 3.69 -43.55
N HIS A 769 -11.69 3.58 -42.25
CA HIS A 769 -11.28 2.35 -41.60
C HIS A 769 -12.22 2.01 -40.43
N PRO A 770 -12.86 0.83 -40.39
CA PRO A 770 -13.57 0.37 -39.20
C PRO A 770 -12.59 0.14 -38.04
N VAL A 771 -13.02 0.55 -36.85
CA VAL A 771 -12.25 0.42 -35.61
C VAL A 771 -13.10 -0.19 -34.50
N GLU A 772 -12.45 -0.94 -33.62
CA GLU A 772 -13.08 -1.59 -32.48
C GLU A 772 -12.17 -1.52 -31.25
N LEU A 773 -12.75 -1.12 -30.12
CA LEU A 773 -12.20 -1.35 -28.79
C LEU A 773 -12.99 -2.48 -28.14
N ARG A 774 -12.29 -3.51 -27.64
CA ARG A 774 -12.93 -4.68 -27.01
C ARG A 774 -12.29 -5.01 -25.68
N ARG A 775 -13.11 -5.06 -24.63
CA ARG A 775 -12.77 -5.60 -23.31
C ARG A 775 -13.36 -7.01 -23.23
N PRO A 776 -12.54 -8.07 -23.16
CA PRO A 776 -13.01 -9.47 -23.18
C PRO A 776 -13.79 -9.85 -21.91
N GLY A 777 -13.96 -11.14 -21.60
CA GLY A 777 -14.45 -11.65 -20.30
C GLY A 777 -13.34 -11.74 -19.24
N GLY A 778 -13.72 -11.75 -17.96
CA GLY A 778 -12.79 -11.67 -16.83
C GLY A 778 -12.18 -12.99 -16.40
N GLY A 779 -11.13 -12.91 -15.59
CA GLY A 779 -10.40 -14.03 -15.01
C GLY A 779 -10.09 -13.84 -13.53
N LEU A 780 -9.29 -14.75 -13.00
CA LEU A 780 -8.86 -14.77 -11.58
C LEU A 780 -7.59 -13.94 -11.34
N ARG A 781 -7.19 -13.08 -12.29
CA ARG A 781 -6.01 -12.21 -12.11
C ARG A 781 -6.36 -11.10 -11.10
N PRO A 782 -5.37 -10.61 -10.34
CA PRO A 782 -5.58 -9.46 -9.45
C PRO A 782 -5.96 -8.23 -10.29
N GLY A 783 -6.87 -7.42 -9.76
CA GLY A 783 -7.36 -6.21 -10.42
C GLY A 783 -8.29 -6.40 -11.60
N ASP A 784 -8.60 -7.64 -12.01
CA ASP A 784 -9.41 -7.90 -13.19
C ASP A 784 -10.88 -7.45 -13.04
N GLY A 785 -11.31 -7.18 -11.80
CA GLY A 785 -12.60 -6.57 -11.45
C GLY A 785 -12.51 -5.12 -10.99
N ALA A 786 -11.33 -4.50 -11.04
CA ALA A 786 -11.21 -3.08 -10.74
C ALA A 786 -11.93 -2.25 -11.81
N ASP A 787 -12.52 -1.12 -11.38
CA ASP A 787 -13.17 -0.18 -12.28
C ASP A 787 -12.17 0.34 -13.34
N GLU A 788 -12.64 0.34 -14.59
CA GLU A 788 -11.86 0.68 -15.76
C GLU A 788 -12.55 1.80 -16.55
N THR A 789 -11.76 2.79 -16.94
CA THR A 789 -12.20 3.91 -17.77
C THR A 789 -11.51 3.82 -19.12
N ILE A 790 -12.29 3.71 -20.19
CA ILE A 790 -11.78 3.65 -21.57
C ILE A 790 -12.17 4.93 -22.30
N GLY A 791 -11.17 5.67 -22.76
CA GLY A 791 -11.30 6.88 -23.57
C GLY A 791 -11.08 6.65 -25.06
N PRO A 792 -10.74 7.71 -25.81
CA PRO A 792 -10.63 7.61 -27.26
C PRO A 792 -9.50 6.67 -27.71
N LEU A 793 -9.71 6.04 -28.86
CA LEU A 793 -8.66 5.38 -29.65
C LEU A 793 -8.10 6.40 -30.64
N ALA A 794 -6.83 6.77 -30.49
CA ALA A 794 -6.15 7.69 -31.39
C ALA A 794 -5.21 6.93 -32.33
N LEU A 795 -5.29 7.22 -33.63
CA LEU A 795 -4.34 6.78 -34.64
C LEU A 795 -3.44 7.98 -35.01
N GLN A 796 -2.19 7.93 -34.58
CA GLN A 796 -1.19 8.97 -34.84
C GLN A 796 -0.22 8.51 -35.93
N LEU A 797 -0.09 9.27 -37.02
CA LEU A 797 0.87 8.98 -38.07
C LEU A 797 2.30 9.05 -37.49
N GLN A 798 3.13 8.04 -37.75
CA GLN A 798 4.50 7.96 -37.23
C GLN A 798 5.47 8.83 -38.03
N THR A 799 5.23 10.13 -38.04
CA THR A 799 6.13 11.16 -38.57
C THR A 799 6.54 12.08 -37.42
N PRO A 800 7.82 12.50 -37.33
CA PRO A 800 8.24 13.47 -36.32
C PRO A 800 7.43 14.76 -36.42
N ALA A 801 7.08 15.35 -35.28
CA ALA A 801 6.61 16.74 -35.25
C ALA A 801 7.75 17.65 -35.74
N THR A 802 7.41 18.66 -36.53
CA THR A 802 8.40 19.55 -37.14
C THR A 802 8.19 21.00 -36.72
N LEU A 803 9.28 21.73 -36.53
CA LEU A 803 9.23 23.19 -36.33
C LEU A 803 9.30 23.89 -37.68
N GLN A 804 8.28 24.70 -37.98
CA GLN A 804 8.25 25.54 -39.17
C GLN A 804 8.69 26.96 -38.82
N TRP A 805 9.85 27.38 -39.34
CA TRP A 805 10.42 28.71 -39.12
C TRP A 805 10.01 29.68 -40.24
N LEU A 806 9.46 30.83 -39.86
CA LEU A 806 8.89 31.80 -40.79
C LEU A 806 9.40 33.21 -40.48
N ALA A 807 9.49 34.05 -41.51
CA ALA A 807 9.60 35.48 -41.32
C ALA A 807 8.25 36.02 -40.80
N VAL A 808 8.29 37.08 -39.99
CA VAL A 808 7.11 37.63 -39.31
C VAL A 808 6.03 38.09 -40.30
N ASP A 809 6.42 38.66 -41.44
CA ASP A 809 5.52 39.12 -42.51
C ASP A 809 4.67 37.99 -43.12
N ARG A 810 5.16 36.74 -43.06
CA ARG A 810 4.45 35.53 -43.51
C ARG A 810 3.43 34.98 -42.52
N TRP A 811 3.14 35.68 -41.43
CA TRP A 811 2.22 35.24 -40.37
C TRP A 811 0.84 34.79 -40.88
N ARG A 812 0.33 35.39 -41.97
CA ARG A 812 -0.97 35.02 -42.57
C ARG A 812 -1.04 33.55 -43.01
N SER A 813 0.10 32.95 -43.36
CA SER A 813 0.19 31.54 -43.74
C SER A 813 -0.05 30.57 -42.58
N LEU A 814 -0.08 31.05 -41.34
CA LEU A 814 -0.40 30.26 -40.15
C LEU A 814 -1.90 30.33 -39.79
N CYS A 815 -2.64 31.32 -40.29
CA CYS A 815 -4.05 31.50 -39.95
C CYS A 815 -4.91 30.29 -40.36
N GLY A 816 -5.74 29.80 -39.43
CA GLY A 816 -6.68 28.70 -39.66
C GLY A 816 -6.05 27.31 -39.76
N ARG A 817 -4.71 27.21 -39.77
CA ARG A 817 -4.01 25.93 -39.79
C ARG A 817 -4.15 25.23 -38.43
N ALA A 818 -4.26 23.91 -38.49
CA ALA A 818 -4.16 23.06 -37.31
C ALA A 818 -2.69 22.99 -36.88
N LEU A 819 -2.39 23.61 -35.73
CA LEU A 819 -1.04 23.74 -35.18
C LEU A 819 -1.08 23.43 -33.68
N ASP A 820 0.09 23.08 -33.12
CA ASP A 820 0.27 22.77 -31.71
C ASP A 820 0.47 24.05 -30.89
N TRP A 821 1.42 24.89 -31.30
CA TRP A 821 1.60 26.24 -30.79
C TRP A 821 2.32 27.12 -31.81
N ILE A 822 2.32 28.44 -31.56
CA ILE A 822 3.09 29.43 -32.32
C ILE A 822 3.88 30.31 -31.36
N GLU A 823 5.16 30.49 -31.64
CA GLU A 823 6.07 31.31 -30.86
C GLU A 823 6.65 32.47 -31.67
N THR A 824 6.86 33.60 -31.01
CA THR A 824 7.78 34.64 -31.47
C THR A 824 9.12 34.41 -30.80
N VAL A 825 10.18 34.32 -31.59
CA VAL A 825 11.52 34.00 -31.09
C VAL A 825 12.57 34.98 -31.60
N HIS A 826 13.63 35.14 -30.82
CA HIS A 826 14.84 35.87 -31.18
C HIS A 826 16.03 34.89 -31.21
N ARG A 827 16.97 35.07 -32.15
CA ARG A 827 18.14 34.20 -32.29
C ARG A 827 19.40 34.83 -31.76
#